data_AF-A0A6A6A5C0-F1
#
_entry.id   AF-A0A6A6A5C0-F1
#
_cell.length_a   1.000
_cell.length_b   1.000
_cell.length_c   1.000
_cell.angle_alpha   90.00
_cell.angle_beta   90.00
_cell.angle_gamma   90.00
#
_symmetry.space_group_name_H-M   'P 1'
#
loop_
_entity.id
_entity.type
_entity.pdbx_description
1 polymer ?
#
loop_
_entity_poly.entity_id
_entity_poly.type
_entity_poly.pdbx_seq_one_letter_code
_entity_poly.pdbx_strand_id
1 'polypeptide(L)'
;MADEVTKPGVPSAEVIAEKAEKVAPVADPGLGPGNTLSAIRNVDRTILRLNKLLAAPGGLPAFLSTFNYTLYIVAYLQTKSPALMSVLHKLLALVNPSSPTAIKPPTTTLVSTAGAVPPIAALAVLVSKARTTLRLFGLLPMYAWLRTLASGPKFGADPVLHRIAILQASSYFTYQALENISLLADSGVVGPSVIARINRGDSTTARVYLWAYRAWLGGVSCDFLRLGREWQLEGKRRAVRARMQSEGKAVAEYQDGEDEKFDSRWWTDAMVAAAWFPMALHFSSSAGGLPGWNLGWMGACGLVAGSTRVKALWAGTAYPDSTTSFRSLLHFEHRRICDRIIQSREYEIWMQSVKPSSLSSFCETDFPLTQRQHDQDPFNITEASISDHLSALNSGRVTCVDLVTTYLTRIAHHDTQRGLSAFTLLNPSVFSEALASDTRRAQGLTPRALEGIPYTLKDSYKYANLSVTNGSPALAGLMSSSDSAIAAKLRDAGAILIGKTNMPPMAAGGMQRGLYGRAESPYNAKYLTGAFSSGSSNGAATATAASFAVFGMGSETVSSGRSPASNNALACYTPSRGVLSCRGLWPLYVTCDVPVPYARSMDDLCRVLAVIATPDESAKGDFWREQKFVEIPEPPADICTLLPNADALRGKRVGVPKMYIGLRDSDPHAKHPHVSPEVIQLWGDAARRLEALGAEVVHTNFPLVTNYENDSVSGEANNVVGRPSEWNKVERGVLIAKAWDDFLDQNADAKLSSLTDIADPAMLFPKPPAYIPDTFLEVRNWIDYAGLPSLLTEDVKNTPLQSLPGLAQALPALEAQRARDLDTWMTTNALDLLAFPAQGDVGLADLETNVESATHSLLNGVKYSNGNRAIRHLGVPTVSVPMGVLRGKGMPVNVTFAGRAYEDAVLLGCAWAFEREARMRVSPSLTKSLETDCVVARSTGLNGTVDRKINLSVGKVCATKLDDGEWCVDVEGSVNLGAVDITLQVCVDGEQAFYGKLDKGEWKMALSHSLQRPVCLGWDLKPLKPRPIMVVVVARGEGMLSEGKLAWAALEMVNGAD
;
A
#
# COMPACT_ATOMS: atom_id res chain seq x y z
N MET A 1 -15.65 -45.76 -35.42
CA MET A 1 -16.97 -46.42 -35.35
C MET A 1 -17.31 -46.46 -33.87
N ALA A 2 -17.85 -45.38 -33.31
CA ALA A 2 -19.24 -44.91 -33.41
C ALA A 2 -20.20 -45.94 -32.78
N ASP A 3 -20.74 -45.63 -31.60
CA ASP A 3 -22.18 -45.42 -31.45
C ASP A 3 -22.53 -44.73 -30.12
N GLU A 4 -23.52 -43.84 -30.22
CA GLU A 4 -24.14 -42.99 -29.20
C GLU A 4 -24.93 -43.80 -28.15
N VAL A 5 -25.24 -43.19 -26.98
CA VAL A 5 -26.59 -43.18 -26.35
C VAL A 5 -26.62 -42.23 -25.12
N THR A 6 -27.36 -41.13 -25.31
CA THR A 6 -28.29 -40.38 -24.42
C THR A 6 -27.94 -39.86 -23.01
N LYS A 7 -28.24 -38.56 -22.83
CA LYS A 7 -28.44 -37.79 -21.59
C LYS A 7 -29.67 -38.23 -20.77
N PRO A 8 -29.66 -37.99 -19.45
CA PRO A 8 -30.79 -37.37 -18.74
C PRO A 8 -30.29 -36.14 -17.94
N GLY A 9 -30.90 -34.95 -17.98
CA GLY A 9 -32.26 -34.65 -17.52
C GLY A 9 -32.17 -33.89 -16.19
N VAL A 10 -31.87 -32.57 -16.23
CA VAL A 10 -31.87 -31.67 -15.06
C VAL A 10 -33.26 -31.04 -14.93
N PRO A 11 -33.92 -31.10 -13.76
CA PRO A 11 -35.26 -30.55 -13.56
C PRO A 11 -35.27 -29.02 -13.46
N SER A 12 -36.40 -28.42 -13.85
CA SER A 12 -36.64 -26.98 -13.95
C SER A 12 -36.87 -26.29 -12.60
N ALA A 13 -36.60 -24.98 -12.58
CA ALA A 13 -36.52 -24.09 -11.41
C ALA A 13 -37.85 -23.83 -10.65
N GLU A 14 -38.95 -24.48 -11.02
CA GLU A 14 -40.25 -24.26 -10.39
C GLU A 14 -40.48 -25.12 -9.13
N VAL A 15 -39.67 -26.15 -8.88
CA VAL A 15 -39.84 -27.07 -7.72
C VAL A 15 -39.14 -26.58 -6.44
N ILE A 16 -38.29 -25.55 -6.52
CA ILE A 16 -37.58 -25.01 -5.33
C ILE A 16 -38.36 -23.87 -4.65
N ALA A 17 -39.33 -23.25 -5.34
CA ALA A 17 -40.09 -22.12 -4.80
C ALA A 17 -41.20 -22.52 -3.81
N GLU A 18 -41.60 -23.79 -3.75
CA GLU A 18 -42.81 -24.21 -3.02
C GLU A 18 -42.56 -24.77 -1.60
N LYS A 19 -41.30 -24.74 -1.09
CA LYS A 19 -40.96 -25.24 0.26
C LYS A 19 -40.57 -24.18 1.29
N ALA A 20 -40.71 -22.89 0.96
CA ALA A 20 -40.40 -21.79 1.88
C ALA A 20 -41.62 -21.16 2.58
N GLU A 21 -42.84 -21.67 2.33
CA GLU A 21 -44.06 -21.26 3.05
C GLU A 21 -44.50 -22.37 4.02
N LYS A 22 -44.11 -22.22 5.29
CA LYS A 22 -44.85 -22.61 6.52
C LYS A 22 -43.87 -22.71 7.70
N VAL A 23 -43.72 -21.63 8.46
CA VAL A 23 -43.85 -21.61 9.94
C VAL A 23 -44.14 -20.17 10.34
N ALA A 24 -45.38 -19.90 10.78
CA ALA A 24 -45.77 -18.64 11.40
C ALA A 24 -45.24 -18.56 12.85
N PRO A 25 -44.85 -17.39 13.38
CA PRO A 25 -44.53 -17.27 14.80
C PRO A 25 -45.82 -17.11 15.60
N VAL A 26 -46.06 -18.06 16.50
CA VAL A 26 -47.05 -17.97 17.57
C VAL A 26 -46.57 -16.96 18.61
N ALA A 27 -47.47 -16.07 19.03
CA ALA A 27 -47.26 -15.11 20.11
C ALA A 27 -47.54 -15.77 21.46
N ASP A 28 -46.71 -15.48 22.49
CA ASP A 28 -47.13 -15.45 23.90
C ASP A 28 -46.10 -14.69 24.79
N PRO A 29 -46.40 -14.30 26.05
CA PRO A 29 -46.15 -12.96 26.56
C PRO A 29 -45.28 -12.98 27.83
N GLY A 30 -44.18 -12.24 27.86
CA GLY A 30 -43.40 -12.15 29.11
C GLY A 30 -42.15 -11.33 28.94
N LEU A 31 -42.17 -10.13 29.53
CA LEU A 31 -41.02 -9.24 29.64
C LEU A 31 -39.88 -9.93 30.40
N GLY A 32 -38.78 -10.24 29.72
CA GLY A 32 -37.52 -10.69 30.31
C GLY A 32 -36.32 -9.80 29.93
N PRO A 33 -35.24 -9.77 30.73
CA PRO A 33 -34.16 -8.78 30.64
C PRO A 33 -33.24 -8.89 29.41
N GLY A 34 -33.47 -9.87 28.52
CA GLY A 34 -32.65 -10.12 27.33
C GLY A 34 -32.92 -9.17 26.15
N ASN A 35 -34.04 -8.46 26.13
CA ASN A 35 -34.40 -7.58 25.00
C ASN A 35 -33.77 -6.19 25.05
N THR A 36 -33.30 -5.74 26.22
CA THR A 36 -32.63 -4.44 26.35
C THR A 36 -31.23 -4.49 25.73
N LEU A 37 -30.49 -5.58 25.92
CA LEU A 37 -29.13 -5.74 25.37
C LEU A 37 -29.13 -5.96 23.85
N SER A 38 -30.11 -6.68 23.30
CA SER A 38 -30.25 -6.85 21.84
C SER A 38 -30.69 -5.53 21.18
N ALA A 39 -31.58 -4.77 21.83
CA ALA A 39 -31.96 -3.44 21.38
C ALA A 39 -30.79 -2.45 21.44
N ILE A 40 -30.02 -2.43 22.54
CA ILE A 40 -28.83 -1.57 22.69
C ILE A 40 -27.77 -1.94 21.65
N ARG A 41 -27.47 -3.23 21.44
CA ARG A 41 -26.52 -3.68 20.39
C ARG A 41 -26.97 -3.29 18.99
N ASN A 42 -28.27 -3.36 18.70
CA ASN A 42 -28.81 -2.95 17.40
C ASN A 42 -28.78 -1.43 17.21
N VAL A 43 -28.99 -0.65 18.28
CA VAL A 43 -28.83 0.81 18.30
C VAL A 43 -27.37 1.18 18.08
N ASP A 44 -26.42 0.55 18.77
CA ASP A 44 -24.98 0.77 18.57
C ASP A 44 -24.54 0.43 17.15
N ARG A 45 -25.00 -0.70 16.60
CA ARG A 45 -24.71 -1.10 15.21
C ARG A 45 -25.25 -0.08 14.21
N THR A 46 -26.43 0.49 14.48
CA THR A 46 -27.06 1.50 13.62
C THR A 46 -26.34 2.84 13.70
N ILE A 47 -25.92 3.27 14.89
CA ILE A 47 -25.14 4.51 15.11
C ILE A 47 -23.76 4.39 14.46
N LEU A 48 -23.09 3.24 14.58
CA LEU A 48 -21.80 3.00 13.92
C LEU A 48 -21.93 3.02 12.38
N ARG A 49 -23.01 2.44 11.84
CA ARG A 49 -23.30 2.51 10.40
C ARG A 49 -23.63 3.93 9.95
N LEU A 50 -24.36 4.70 10.76
CA LEU A 50 -24.63 6.10 10.50
C LEU A 50 -23.34 6.93 10.53
N ASN A 51 -22.44 6.69 11.50
CA ASN A 51 -21.14 7.35 11.54
C ASN A 51 -20.30 7.04 10.28
N LYS A 52 -20.27 5.78 9.85
CA LYS A 52 -19.63 5.36 8.59
C LYS A 52 -20.29 6.02 7.36
N LEU A 53 -21.62 6.12 7.35
CA LEU A 53 -22.36 6.81 6.29
C LEU A 53 -21.95 8.29 6.23
N LEU A 54 -21.90 8.98 7.36
CA LEU A 54 -21.58 10.41 7.42
C LEU A 54 -20.11 10.69 7.07
N ALA A 55 -19.20 9.80 7.46
CA ALA A 55 -17.77 9.88 7.15
C ALA A 55 -17.42 9.49 5.70
N ALA A 56 -18.31 8.79 4.99
CA ALA A 56 -18.08 8.43 3.59
C ALA A 56 -17.99 9.68 2.69
N PRO A 57 -17.18 9.66 1.61
CA PRO A 57 -17.11 10.76 0.65
C PRO A 57 -18.50 11.15 0.11
N GLY A 58 -18.94 12.37 0.40
CA GLY A 58 -20.28 12.87 0.03
C GLY A 58 -21.45 12.28 0.85
N GLY A 59 -21.15 11.56 1.92
CA GLY A 59 -22.10 10.93 2.83
C GLY A 59 -22.89 11.91 3.68
N LEU A 60 -22.22 12.87 4.32
CA LEU A 60 -22.87 13.95 5.07
C LEU A 60 -23.83 14.80 4.18
N PRO A 61 -23.44 15.30 2.99
CA PRO A 61 -24.37 15.98 2.07
C PRO A 61 -25.57 15.13 1.65
N ALA A 62 -25.36 13.84 1.36
CA ALA A 62 -26.43 12.94 0.96
C ALA A 62 -27.43 12.70 2.11
N PHE A 63 -26.91 12.45 3.32
CA PHE A 63 -27.73 12.29 4.52
C PHE A 63 -28.55 13.55 4.80
N LEU A 64 -27.90 14.72 4.86
CA LEU A 64 -28.59 15.99 5.11
C LEU A 64 -29.66 16.27 4.05
N SER A 65 -29.42 15.90 2.80
CA SER A 65 -30.41 16.03 1.71
C SER A 65 -31.64 15.15 1.93
N THR A 66 -31.45 13.86 2.16
CA THR A 66 -32.56 12.92 2.42
C THR A 66 -33.30 13.30 3.71
N PHE A 67 -32.58 13.67 4.76
CA PHE A 67 -33.17 14.11 6.02
C PHE A 67 -34.02 15.38 5.84
N ASN A 68 -33.51 16.36 5.10
CA ASN A 68 -34.22 17.60 4.80
C ASN A 68 -35.57 17.37 4.09
N TYR A 69 -35.59 16.54 3.05
CA TYR A 69 -36.82 16.27 2.30
C TYR A 69 -37.81 15.41 3.09
N THR A 70 -37.33 14.50 3.93
CA THR A 70 -38.18 13.79 4.90
C THR A 70 -38.85 14.77 5.87
N LEU A 71 -38.12 15.78 6.37
CA LEU A 71 -38.71 16.80 7.24
C LEU A 71 -39.82 17.62 6.53
N TYR A 72 -39.72 17.88 5.23
CA TYR A 72 -40.80 18.55 4.49
C TYR A 72 -42.06 17.69 4.37
N ILE A 73 -41.92 16.37 4.18
CA ILE A 73 -43.06 15.43 4.21
C ILE A 73 -43.70 15.44 5.60
N VAL A 74 -42.89 15.34 6.65
CA VAL A 74 -43.39 15.34 8.04
C VAL A 74 -44.07 16.67 8.39
N ALA A 75 -43.50 17.81 7.99
CA ALA A 75 -44.10 19.12 8.17
C ALA A 75 -45.46 19.23 7.45
N TYR A 76 -45.58 18.68 6.23
CA TYR A 76 -46.85 18.63 5.52
C TYR A 76 -47.88 17.74 6.23
N LEU A 77 -47.49 16.53 6.64
CA LEU A 77 -48.36 15.61 7.37
C LEU A 77 -48.83 16.19 8.72
N GLN A 78 -47.96 16.95 9.39
CA GLN A 78 -48.29 17.67 10.62
C GLN A 78 -49.46 18.65 10.41
N THR A 79 -49.51 19.31 9.25
CA THR A 79 -50.61 20.25 8.92
C THR A 79 -51.91 19.55 8.48
N LYS A 80 -51.90 18.23 8.28
CA LYS A 80 -53.02 17.46 7.72
C LYS A 80 -53.54 16.34 8.62
N SER A 81 -52.80 15.90 9.65
CA SER A 81 -53.19 14.78 10.52
C SER A 81 -53.22 15.16 12.02
N PRO A 82 -54.42 15.18 12.65
CA PRO A 82 -54.56 15.40 14.10
C PRO A 82 -53.92 14.30 14.96
N ALA A 83 -53.91 13.04 14.47
CA ALA A 83 -53.34 11.90 15.20
C ALA A 83 -51.81 11.96 15.28
N LEU A 84 -51.15 12.45 14.22
CA LEU A 84 -49.70 12.60 14.19
C LEU A 84 -49.22 13.74 15.13
N MET A 85 -50.03 14.81 15.25
CA MET A 85 -49.79 15.91 16.19
C MET A 85 -49.77 15.47 17.65
N SER A 86 -50.58 14.46 18.01
CA SER A 86 -50.60 13.83 19.35
C SER A 86 -49.32 13.07 19.66
N VAL A 87 -48.82 12.27 18.71
CA VAL A 87 -47.56 11.52 18.85
C VAL A 87 -46.36 12.47 18.94
N LEU A 88 -46.36 13.52 18.12
CA LEU A 88 -45.29 14.52 18.12
C LEU A 88 -45.29 15.38 19.40
N HIS A 89 -46.46 15.73 19.94
CA HIS A 89 -46.55 16.41 21.24
C HIS A 89 -45.94 15.56 22.37
N LYS A 90 -46.16 14.24 22.35
CA LYS A 90 -45.56 13.32 23.33
C LYS A 90 -44.03 13.25 23.20
N LEU A 91 -43.50 13.27 21.97
CA LEU A 91 -42.05 13.28 21.72
C LEU A 91 -41.40 14.62 22.08
N LEU A 92 -42.05 15.76 21.80
CA LEU A 92 -41.55 17.08 22.16
C LEU A 92 -41.60 17.31 23.68
N ALA A 93 -42.60 16.76 24.38
CA ALA A 93 -42.69 16.80 25.84
C ALA A 93 -41.55 16.04 26.56
N LEU A 94 -40.92 15.06 25.90
CA LEU A 94 -39.72 14.37 26.40
C LEU A 94 -38.44 15.23 26.30
N VAL A 95 -38.40 16.17 25.37
CA VAL A 95 -37.23 17.02 25.10
C VAL A 95 -37.31 18.35 25.83
N ASN A 96 -38.51 18.80 26.20
CA ASN A 96 -38.70 20.03 26.96
C ASN A 96 -39.83 19.87 28.00
N PRO A 97 -39.53 19.42 29.23
CA PRO A 97 -40.54 19.16 30.27
C PRO A 97 -41.18 20.42 30.86
N SER A 98 -40.67 21.62 30.51
CA SER A 98 -41.00 22.89 31.16
C SER A 98 -41.82 23.80 30.26
N SER A 99 -43.04 23.39 29.89
CA SER A 99 -44.01 24.33 29.32
C SER A 99 -45.42 24.05 29.84
N PRO A 100 -46.10 25.05 30.43
CA PRO A 100 -47.42 24.86 31.02
C PRO A 100 -48.49 24.64 29.94
N THR A 101 -49.48 23.85 30.34
CA THR A 101 -50.57 23.26 29.57
C THR A 101 -51.53 24.28 28.92
N ALA A 102 -52.14 23.81 27.82
CA ALA A 102 -53.41 24.23 27.20
C ALA A 102 -53.38 25.29 26.09
N ILE A 103 -53.40 24.85 24.82
CA ILE A 103 -54.06 25.60 23.72
C ILE A 103 -54.83 24.60 22.82
N LYS A 104 -56.14 24.84 22.65
CA LYS A 104 -57.08 24.12 21.77
C LYS A 104 -56.58 24.05 20.31
N PRO A 105 -56.97 23.01 19.54
CA PRO A 105 -56.54 22.90 18.14
C PRO A 105 -57.22 24.00 17.29
N PRO A 106 -56.47 24.83 16.54
CA PRO A 106 -57.09 25.74 15.60
C PRO A 106 -57.39 25.02 14.28
N THR A 107 -58.63 25.22 13.87
CA THR A 107 -59.25 24.87 12.61
C THR A 107 -58.48 25.46 11.43
N THR A 108 -58.11 24.60 10.49
CA THR A 108 -57.97 24.83 9.04
C THR A 108 -57.53 26.25 8.60
N THR A 109 -56.23 26.55 8.58
CA THR A 109 -55.59 27.43 7.58
C THR A 109 -54.06 27.39 7.72
N LEU A 110 -53.34 27.31 6.61
CA LEU A 110 -51.87 27.19 6.52
C LEU A 110 -51.12 28.50 6.86
N VAL A 111 -51.77 29.45 7.52
CA VAL A 111 -51.18 30.62 8.17
C VAL A 111 -52.07 30.96 9.37
N SER A 112 -51.62 30.64 10.58
CA SER A 112 -52.18 31.25 11.80
C SER A 112 -51.54 32.63 11.98
N THR A 113 -52.34 33.59 12.42
CA THR A 113 -52.16 35.04 12.53
C THR A 113 -51.05 35.52 13.47
N ALA A 114 -49.97 34.75 13.63
CA ALA A 114 -48.81 35.11 14.45
C ALA A 114 -47.49 34.54 13.89
N GLY A 115 -47.26 34.58 12.57
CA GLY A 115 -45.93 34.47 11.93
C GLY A 115 -45.02 33.26 12.24
N ALA A 116 -45.43 32.30 13.08
CA ALA A 116 -44.56 31.25 13.60
C ALA A 116 -44.63 30.00 12.73
N VAL A 117 -43.52 29.71 12.05
CA VAL A 117 -43.32 28.47 11.29
C VAL A 117 -43.31 27.28 12.26
N PRO A 118 -44.03 26.16 11.98
CA PRO A 118 -43.99 24.97 12.83
C PRO A 118 -42.54 24.51 13.09
N PRO A 119 -42.19 24.03 14.30
CA PRO A 119 -40.80 23.70 14.65
C PRO A 119 -40.10 22.75 13.67
N ILE A 120 -40.82 21.78 13.11
CA ILE A 120 -40.29 20.84 12.10
C ILE A 120 -40.01 21.55 10.76
N ALA A 121 -40.89 22.45 10.35
CA ALA A 121 -40.67 23.26 9.15
C ALA A 121 -39.49 24.23 9.35
N ALA A 122 -39.32 24.79 10.55
CA ALA A 122 -38.15 25.62 10.88
C ALA A 122 -36.84 24.81 10.84
N LEU A 123 -36.84 23.58 11.37
CA LEU A 123 -35.71 22.65 11.27
C LEU A 123 -35.40 22.27 9.82
N ALA A 124 -36.43 22.01 9.00
CA ALA A 124 -36.25 21.74 7.58
C ALA A 124 -35.58 22.92 6.86
N VAL A 125 -36.00 24.16 7.17
CA VAL A 125 -35.35 25.37 6.62
C VAL A 125 -33.91 25.50 7.09
N LEU A 126 -33.61 25.22 8.37
CA LEU A 126 -32.24 25.25 8.91
C LEU A 126 -31.32 24.26 8.19
N VAL A 127 -31.76 23.00 8.04
CA VAL A 127 -30.99 21.97 7.32
C VAL A 127 -30.80 22.36 5.85
N SER A 128 -31.80 23.01 5.22
CA SER A 128 -31.71 23.51 3.84
C SER A 128 -30.65 24.60 3.71
N LYS A 129 -30.59 25.55 4.65
CA LYS A 129 -29.56 26.59 4.71
C LYS A 129 -28.16 25.99 4.93
N ALA A 130 -28.02 25.01 5.82
CA ALA A 130 -26.77 24.29 6.04
C ALA A 130 -26.29 23.60 4.76
N ARG A 131 -27.18 22.91 4.04
CA ARG A 131 -26.88 22.29 2.73
C ARG A 131 -26.46 23.30 1.66
N THR A 132 -27.01 24.51 1.69
CA THR A 132 -26.66 25.55 0.72
C THR A 132 -25.30 26.18 1.08
N THR A 133 -25.04 26.35 2.38
CA THR A 133 -23.74 26.83 2.90
C THR A 133 -22.60 25.84 2.57
N LEU A 134 -22.84 24.53 2.74
CA LEU A 134 -21.90 23.47 2.35
C LEU A 134 -21.65 23.36 0.84
N ARG A 135 -22.36 24.14 0.01
CA ARG A 135 -22.17 24.18 -1.45
C ARG A 135 -21.55 25.51 -1.93
N LEU A 136 -21.15 26.39 -1.02
CA LEU A 136 -20.57 27.69 -1.36
C LEU A 136 -19.31 27.57 -2.24
N PHE A 137 -18.51 26.52 -2.10
CA PHE A 137 -17.32 26.31 -2.94
C PHE A 137 -17.59 25.41 -4.15
N GLY A 138 -18.87 25.10 -4.44
CA GLY A 138 -19.28 24.13 -5.44
C GLY A 138 -18.92 24.54 -6.86
N LEU A 139 -18.61 25.82 -7.07
CA LEU A 139 -18.13 26.36 -8.35
C LEU A 139 -16.76 25.83 -8.76
N LEU A 140 -15.86 25.50 -7.82
CA LEU A 140 -14.52 25.01 -8.12
C LEU A 140 -14.53 23.67 -8.88
N PRO A 141 -15.21 22.61 -8.41
CA PRO A 141 -15.29 21.35 -9.16
C PRO A 141 -16.06 21.51 -10.48
N MET A 142 -17.06 22.39 -10.53
CA MET A 142 -17.85 22.62 -11.74
C MET A 142 -17.04 23.38 -12.81
N TYR A 143 -16.20 24.32 -12.41
CA TYR A 143 -15.22 24.97 -13.28
C TYR A 143 -14.22 23.97 -13.86
N ALA A 144 -13.67 23.08 -13.01
CA ALA A 144 -12.77 22.02 -13.45
C ALA A 144 -13.43 21.08 -14.48
N TRP A 145 -14.70 20.73 -14.26
CA TRP A 145 -15.47 19.94 -15.21
C TRP A 145 -15.72 20.68 -16.53
N LEU A 146 -16.13 21.94 -16.47
CA LEU A 146 -16.37 22.77 -17.66
C LEU A 146 -15.09 22.98 -18.47
N ARG A 147 -13.93 23.19 -17.81
CA ARG A 147 -12.61 23.25 -18.44
C ARG A 147 -12.21 21.95 -19.13
N THR A 148 -12.53 20.81 -18.51
CA THR A 148 -12.29 19.47 -19.08
C THR A 148 -13.16 19.21 -20.30
N LEU A 149 -14.40 19.72 -20.30
CA LEU A 149 -15.26 19.66 -21.48
C LEU A 149 -14.78 20.64 -22.57
N ALA A 150 -14.23 21.79 -22.19
CA ALA A 150 -13.70 22.79 -23.13
C ALA A 150 -12.44 22.32 -23.88
N SER A 151 -11.69 21.34 -23.36
CA SER A 151 -10.55 20.73 -24.08
C SER A 151 -10.95 19.83 -25.26
N GLY A 152 -12.24 19.68 -25.54
CA GLY A 152 -12.79 18.90 -26.65
C GLY A 152 -13.24 17.49 -26.27
N PRO A 153 -13.94 16.79 -27.17
CA PRO A 153 -14.42 15.44 -26.92
C PRO A 153 -13.25 14.45 -26.84
N LYS A 154 -13.36 13.47 -25.93
CA LYS A 154 -12.40 12.35 -25.87
C LYS A 154 -12.44 11.56 -27.18
N PHE A 155 -11.31 10.97 -27.58
CA PHE A 155 -11.25 10.10 -28.75
C PHE A 155 -12.30 8.98 -28.63
N GLY A 156 -13.17 8.84 -29.65
CA GLY A 156 -14.28 7.89 -29.66
C GLY A 156 -15.55 8.31 -28.90
N ALA A 157 -15.61 9.51 -28.31
CA ALA A 157 -16.81 10.02 -27.63
C ALA A 157 -17.86 10.57 -28.62
N ASP A 158 -19.14 10.40 -28.30
CA ASP A 158 -20.24 10.90 -29.13
C ASP A 158 -20.30 12.45 -29.09
N PRO A 159 -20.24 13.15 -30.24
CA PRO A 159 -20.24 14.61 -30.29
C PRO A 159 -21.51 15.26 -29.74
N VAL A 160 -22.66 14.57 -29.83
CA VAL A 160 -23.94 15.08 -29.33
C VAL A 160 -23.97 15.01 -27.80
N LEU A 161 -23.56 13.89 -27.21
CA LEU A 161 -23.40 13.77 -25.76
C LEU A 161 -22.41 14.79 -25.18
N HIS A 162 -21.33 15.09 -25.90
CA HIS A 162 -20.37 16.10 -25.49
C HIS A 162 -20.99 17.51 -25.45
N ARG A 163 -21.77 17.89 -26.47
CA ARG A 163 -22.50 19.17 -26.50
C ARG A 163 -23.56 19.26 -25.40
N ILE A 164 -24.30 18.18 -25.15
CA ILE A 164 -25.27 18.10 -24.04
C ILE A 164 -24.54 18.29 -22.70
N ALA A 165 -23.39 17.65 -22.51
CA ALA A 165 -22.60 17.79 -21.28
C ALA A 165 -22.09 19.23 -21.07
N ILE A 166 -21.65 19.94 -22.12
CA ILE A 166 -21.25 21.35 -22.03
C ILE A 166 -22.44 22.23 -21.61
N LEU A 167 -23.60 22.04 -22.24
CA LEU A 167 -24.81 22.80 -21.92
C LEU A 167 -25.26 22.54 -20.48
N GLN A 168 -25.24 21.27 -20.06
CA GLN A 168 -25.60 20.86 -18.72
C GLN A 168 -24.64 21.44 -17.67
N ALA A 169 -23.33 21.33 -17.90
CA ALA A 169 -22.29 21.88 -17.02
C ALA A 169 -22.41 23.40 -16.87
N SER A 170 -22.63 24.10 -17.98
CA SER A 170 -22.81 25.57 -17.99
C SER A 170 -24.07 25.99 -17.23
N SER A 171 -25.16 25.23 -17.40
CA SER A 171 -26.44 25.47 -16.71
C SER A 171 -26.31 25.29 -15.20
N TYR A 172 -25.70 24.20 -14.74
CA TYR A 172 -25.48 23.99 -13.32
C TYR A 172 -24.47 25.00 -12.74
N PHE A 173 -23.41 25.36 -13.49
CA PHE A 173 -22.44 26.36 -13.05
C PHE A 173 -23.11 27.72 -12.81
N THR A 174 -23.98 28.13 -13.75
CA THR A 174 -24.77 29.36 -13.64
C THR A 174 -25.72 29.31 -12.44
N TYR A 175 -26.40 28.18 -12.23
CA TYR A 175 -27.26 27.98 -11.05
C TYR A 175 -26.48 28.16 -9.74
N GLN A 176 -25.37 27.43 -9.57
CA GLN A 176 -24.58 27.49 -8.34
C GLN A 176 -23.98 28.89 -8.12
N ALA A 177 -23.59 29.59 -9.18
CA ALA A 177 -23.04 30.94 -9.07
C ALA A 177 -24.09 31.94 -8.56
N LEU A 178 -25.29 31.91 -9.15
CA LEU A 178 -26.37 32.80 -8.76
C LEU A 178 -26.94 32.45 -7.37
N GLU A 179 -27.00 31.16 -7.01
CA GLU A 179 -27.40 30.70 -5.67
C GLU A 179 -26.39 31.17 -4.60
N ASN A 180 -25.09 31.08 -4.86
CA ASN A 180 -24.05 31.55 -3.95
C ASN A 180 -24.10 33.08 -3.76
N ILE A 181 -24.25 33.84 -4.85
CA ILE A 181 -24.37 35.31 -4.78
C ILE A 181 -25.58 35.69 -3.93
N SER A 182 -26.71 35.03 -4.14
CA SER A 182 -27.94 35.31 -3.40
C SER A 182 -27.81 34.94 -1.92
N LEU A 183 -27.22 33.79 -1.60
CA LEU A 183 -26.95 33.37 -0.23
C LEU A 183 -26.02 34.36 0.51
N LEU A 184 -24.92 34.77 -0.13
CA LEU A 184 -23.98 35.72 0.47
C LEU A 184 -24.59 37.11 0.67
N ALA A 185 -25.49 37.54 -0.22
CA ALA A 185 -26.23 38.79 -0.05
C ALA A 185 -27.25 38.69 1.10
N ASP A 186 -28.01 37.60 1.18
CA ASP A 186 -28.95 37.35 2.28
C ASP A 186 -28.24 37.22 3.64
N SER A 187 -26.98 36.79 3.65
CA SER A 187 -26.10 36.73 4.83
C SER A 187 -25.39 38.06 5.15
N GLY A 188 -25.61 39.12 4.38
CA GLY A 188 -24.99 40.43 4.59
C GLY A 188 -23.51 40.52 4.20
N VAL A 189 -22.96 39.50 3.55
CA VAL A 189 -21.57 39.47 3.07
C VAL A 189 -21.43 40.26 1.77
N VAL A 190 -22.42 40.17 0.88
CA VAL A 190 -22.48 40.95 -0.37
C VAL A 190 -23.38 42.17 -0.17
N GLY A 191 -22.83 43.36 -0.40
CA GLY A 191 -23.57 44.62 -0.23
C GLY A 191 -24.76 44.76 -1.18
N PRO A 192 -25.86 45.42 -0.77
CA PRO A 192 -27.06 45.61 -1.61
C PRO A 192 -26.81 46.31 -2.96
N SER A 193 -25.75 47.12 -3.05
CA SER A 193 -25.30 47.79 -4.29
C SER A 193 -24.82 46.81 -5.37
N VAL A 194 -24.21 45.68 -4.97
CA VAL A 194 -23.76 44.64 -5.89
C VAL A 194 -24.95 43.88 -6.47
N ILE A 195 -25.97 43.59 -5.65
CA ILE A 195 -27.22 42.97 -6.10
C ILE A 195 -27.96 43.91 -7.05
N ALA A 196 -28.08 45.20 -6.72
CA ALA A 196 -28.71 46.18 -7.60
C ALA A 196 -28.03 46.25 -8.98
N ARG A 197 -26.69 46.08 -9.05
CA ARG A 197 -25.94 46.08 -10.32
C ARG A 197 -26.27 44.89 -11.21
N ILE A 198 -26.47 43.70 -10.64
CA ILE A 198 -26.80 42.47 -11.39
C ILE A 198 -28.31 42.29 -11.60
N ASN A 199 -29.14 42.96 -10.80
CA ASN A 199 -30.60 42.84 -10.80
C ASN A 199 -31.31 44.12 -11.29
N ARG A 200 -30.73 44.82 -12.28
CA ARG A 200 -31.35 45.98 -12.96
C ARG A 200 -31.89 47.05 -11.99
N GLY A 201 -31.11 47.40 -10.97
CA GLY A 201 -31.44 48.44 -9.98
C GLY A 201 -32.21 47.95 -8.74
N ASP A 202 -32.66 46.69 -8.71
CA ASP A 202 -33.37 46.11 -7.57
C ASP A 202 -32.37 45.47 -6.59
N SER A 203 -32.34 45.95 -5.36
CA SER A 203 -31.43 45.47 -4.31
C SER A 203 -31.86 44.15 -3.67
N THR A 204 -33.00 43.57 -4.06
CA THR A 204 -33.49 42.29 -3.55
C THR A 204 -32.94 41.09 -4.33
N THR A 205 -32.83 39.94 -3.65
CA THR A 205 -32.27 38.69 -4.22
C THR A 205 -33.30 37.85 -4.98
N ALA A 206 -34.60 38.17 -4.89
CA ALA A 206 -35.69 37.34 -5.42
C ALA A 206 -35.57 37.05 -6.93
N ARG A 207 -35.23 38.06 -7.73
CA ARG A 207 -35.05 37.88 -9.19
C ARG A 207 -33.78 37.09 -9.52
N VAL A 208 -32.73 37.22 -8.71
CA VAL A 208 -31.47 36.47 -8.88
C VAL A 208 -31.70 34.98 -8.60
N TYR A 209 -32.43 34.64 -7.54
CA TYR A 209 -32.88 33.26 -7.28
C TYR A 209 -33.74 32.70 -8.42
N LEU A 210 -34.68 33.50 -8.97
CA LEU A 210 -35.49 33.06 -10.10
C LEU A 210 -34.64 32.66 -11.32
N TRP A 211 -33.59 33.44 -11.63
CA TRP A 211 -32.64 33.10 -12.70
C TRP A 211 -31.77 31.89 -12.35
N ALA A 212 -31.39 31.73 -11.08
CA ALA A 212 -30.73 30.53 -10.60
C ALA A 212 -31.59 29.29 -10.87
N TYR A 213 -32.87 29.30 -10.48
CA TYR A 213 -33.78 28.17 -10.69
C TYR A 213 -34.08 27.89 -12.16
N ARG A 214 -34.07 28.91 -13.03
CA ARG A 214 -34.15 28.70 -14.49
C ARG A 214 -32.92 28.01 -15.06
N ALA A 215 -31.73 28.38 -14.59
CA ALA A 215 -30.50 27.70 -14.95
C ALA A 215 -30.49 26.25 -14.44
N TRP A 216 -31.03 26.02 -13.24
CA TRP A 216 -31.22 24.67 -12.71
C TRP A 216 -32.17 23.82 -13.56
N LEU A 217 -33.33 24.38 -13.96
CA LEU A 217 -34.25 23.74 -14.89
C LEU A 217 -33.55 23.36 -16.21
N GLY A 218 -32.73 24.25 -16.76
CA GLY A 218 -31.93 23.96 -17.96
C GLY A 218 -30.98 22.76 -17.77
N GLY A 219 -30.33 22.66 -16.62
CA GLY A 219 -29.46 21.53 -16.27
C GLY A 219 -30.22 20.20 -16.16
N VAL A 220 -31.38 20.20 -15.50
CA VAL A 220 -32.25 19.01 -15.35
C VAL A 220 -32.87 18.61 -16.70
N SER A 221 -33.24 19.57 -17.56
CA SER A 221 -33.71 19.28 -18.92
C SER A 221 -32.65 18.57 -19.77
N CYS A 222 -31.36 18.87 -19.56
CA CYS A 222 -30.28 18.19 -20.27
C CYS A 222 -30.16 16.71 -19.90
N ASP A 223 -30.62 16.28 -18.72
CA ASP A 223 -30.61 14.85 -18.34
C ASP A 223 -31.51 14.03 -19.27
N PHE A 224 -32.68 14.56 -19.66
CA PHE A 224 -33.56 13.88 -20.61
C PHE A 224 -32.94 13.79 -22.01
N LEU A 225 -32.23 14.84 -22.46
CA LEU A 225 -31.51 14.83 -23.74
C LEU A 225 -30.37 13.80 -23.73
N ARG A 226 -29.61 13.74 -22.63
CA ARG A 226 -28.55 12.76 -22.40
C ARG A 226 -29.11 11.33 -22.43
N LEU A 227 -30.15 11.06 -21.64
CA LEU A 227 -30.79 9.74 -21.53
C LEU A 227 -31.37 9.27 -22.87
N GLY A 228 -32.01 10.17 -23.63
CA GLY A 228 -32.51 9.87 -24.96
C GLY A 228 -31.38 9.51 -25.94
N ARG A 229 -30.25 10.21 -25.88
CA ARG A 229 -29.09 9.92 -26.75
C ARG A 229 -28.36 8.64 -26.35
N GLU A 230 -28.18 8.38 -25.05
CA GLU A 230 -27.61 7.13 -24.56
C GLU A 230 -28.43 5.91 -25.00
N TRP A 231 -29.76 6.00 -24.89
CA TRP A 231 -30.67 4.96 -25.36
C TRP A 231 -30.53 4.69 -26.87
N GLN A 232 -30.45 5.75 -27.69
CA GLN A 232 -30.23 5.62 -29.13
C GLN A 232 -28.90 4.93 -29.48
N LEU A 233 -27.81 5.29 -28.78
CA LEU A 233 -26.50 4.70 -29.02
C LEU A 233 -26.46 3.22 -28.62
N GLU A 234 -27.08 2.89 -27.50
CA GLU A 234 -27.15 1.49 -27.05
C GLU A 234 -28.05 0.64 -27.95
N GLY A 235 -29.16 1.19 -28.45
CA GLY A 235 -29.98 0.52 -29.47
C GLY A 235 -29.19 0.17 -30.74
N LYS A 236 -28.30 1.06 -31.19
CA LYS A 236 -27.40 0.77 -32.34
C LYS A 236 -26.37 -0.31 -32.01
N ARG A 237 -25.80 -0.30 -30.80
CA ARG A 237 -24.86 -1.33 -30.35
C ARG A 237 -25.54 -2.69 -30.25
N ARG A 238 -26.74 -2.76 -29.67
CA ARG A 238 -27.58 -3.97 -29.63
C ARG A 238 -27.84 -4.51 -31.03
N ALA A 239 -28.18 -3.66 -32.00
CA ALA A 239 -28.41 -4.07 -33.39
C ALA A 239 -27.13 -4.60 -34.09
N VAL A 240 -25.98 -3.97 -33.87
CA VAL A 240 -24.68 -4.44 -34.41
C VAL A 240 -24.28 -5.77 -33.76
N ARG A 241 -24.48 -5.92 -32.43
CA ARG A 241 -24.24 -7.16 -31.68
C ARG A 241 -25.11 -8.31 -32.23
N ALA A 242 -26.41 -8.08 -32.42
CA ALA A 242 -27.32 -9.06 -33.01
C ALA A 242 -26.89 -9.48 -34.43
N ARG A 243 -26.43 -8.53 -35.25
CA ARG A 243 -25.91 -8.82 -36.59
C ARG A 243 -24.61 -9.64 -36.55
N MET A 244 -23.65 -9.30 -35.70
CA MET A 244 -22.39 -10.04 -35.55
C MET A 244 -22.62 -11.47 -35.06
N GLN A 245 -23.57 -11.68 -34.16
CA GLN A 245 -24.01 -13.02 -33.73
C GLN A 245 -24.61 -13.82 -34.90
N SER A 246 -25.45 -13.19 -35.73
CA SER A 246 -26.03 -13.86 -36.91
C SER A 246 -25.00 -14.20 -38.02
N GLU A 247 -23.86 -13.51 -38.05
CA GLU A 247 -22.78 -13.73 -39.03
C GLU A 247 -21.74 -14.78 -38.59
N GLY A 248 -21.93 -15.45 -37.44
CA GLY A 248 -21.06 -16.53 -36.97
C GLY A 248 -19.63 -16.10 -36.61
N LYS A 249 -19.36 -14.79 -36.50
CA LYS A 249 -18.08 -14.27 -36.01
C LYS A 249 -18.06 -14.40 -34.49
N ALA A 250 -17.24 -15.31 -33.97
CA ALA A 250 -17.04 -15.46 -32.53
C ALA A 250 -16.47 -14.16 -31.96
N VAL A 251 -17.32 -13.40 -31.27
CA VAL A 251 -16.90 -12.22 -30.51
C VAL A 251 -16.51 -12.72 -29.13
N ALA A 252 -15.21 -12.64 -28.84
CA ALA A 252 -14.65 -12.86 -27.52
C ALA A 252 -15.34 -11.95 -26.48
N GLU A 253 -15.63 -12.52 -25.30
CA GLU A 253 -16.28 -11.86 -24.15
C GLU A 253 -17.67 -11.27 -24.41
N TYR A 254 -18.71 -12.09 -24.27
CA TYR A 254 -20.01 -11.59 -23.82
C TYR A 254 -20.16 -11.94 -22.34
N GLN A 255 -20.03 -10.94 -21.47
CA GLN A 255 -20.49 -11.06 -20.08
C GLN A 255 -22.02 -10.95 -20.09
N ASP A 256 -22.72 -12.05 -19.83
CA ASP A 256 -24.14 -12.01 -19.49
C ASP A 256 -24.34 -10.98 -18.36
N GLY A 257 -25.13 -9.94 -18.64
CA GLY A 257 -25.48 -8.89 -17.66
C GLY A 257 -25.03 -7.45 -17.98
N GLU A 258 -24.33 -7.17 -19.10
CA GLU A 258 -24.04 -5.77 -19.48
C GLU A 258 -25.29 -4.97 -19.86
N ASP A 259 -26.24 -5.59 -20.55
CA ASP A 259 -27.51 -4.94 -20.91
C ASP A 259 -28.37 -4.66 -19.68
N GLU A 260 -28.44 -5.61 -18.74
CA GLU A 260 -29.15 -5.42 -17.46
C GLU A 260 -28.51 -4.31 -16.62
N LYS A 261 -27.17 -4.21 -16.61
CA LYS A 261 -26.45 -3.12 -15.94
C LYS A 261 -26.75 -1.76 -16.57
N PHE A 262 -26.79 -1.69 -17.90
CA PHE A 262 -27.18 -0.47 -18.62
C PHE A 262 -28.62 -0.08 -18.30
N ASP A 263 -29.57 -1.00 -18.43
CA ASP A 263 -31.00 -0.75 -18.22
C ASP A 263 -31.27 -0.29 -16.78
N SER A 264 -30.67 -0.97 -15.80
CA SER A 264 -30.80 -0.60 -14.38
C SER A 264 -30.26 0.81 -14.09
N ARG A 265 -29.12 1.17 -14.69
CA ARG A 265 -28.53 2.51 -14.54
C ARG A 265 -29.41 3.56 -15.22
N TRP A 266 -29.85 3.30 -16.45
CA TRP A 266 -30.67 4.23 -17.22
C TRP A 266 -31.98 4.55 -16.51
N TRP A 267 -32.68 3.53 -15.99
CA TRP A 267 -33.92 3.72 -15.22
C TRP A 267 -33.71 4.51 -13.94
N THR A 268 -32.59 4.27 -13.25
CA THR A 268 -32.24 5.03 -12.03
C THR A 268 -32.05 6.51 -12.36
N ASP A 269 -31.28 6.83 -13.39
CA ASP A 269 -31.04 8.21 -13.83
C ASP A 269 -32.33 8.88 -14.32
N ALA A 270 -33.18 8.15 -15.05
CA ALA A 270 -34.48 8.64 -15.53
C ALA A 270 -35.43 8.98 -14.37
N MET A 271 -35.50 8.14 -13.33
CA MET A 271 -36.29 8.41 -12.14
C MET A 271 -35.80 9.66 -11.39
N VAL A 272 -34.48 9.84 -11.28
CA VAL A 272 -33.89 11.01 -10.62
C VAL A 272 -34.20 12.29 -11.39
N ALA A 273 -34.05 12.27 -12.73
CA ALA A 273 -34.41 13.41 -13.58
C ALA A 273 -35.91 13.75 -13.49
N ALA A 274 -36.78 12.73 -13.53
CA ALA A 274 -38.23 12.88 -13.40
C ALA A 274 -38.65 13.42 -12.02
N ALA A 275 -37.90 13.12 -10.96
CA ALA A 275 -38.16 13.63 -9.62
C ALA A 275 -37.71 15.08 -9.44
N TRP A 276 -36.56 15.48 -10.01
CA TRP A 276 -36.08 16.87 -9.95
C TRP A 276 -36.85 17.83 -10.86
N PHE A 277 -37.35 17.35 -12.01
CA PHE A 277 -37.95 18.21 -13.03
C PHE A 277 -39.17 19.02 -12.57
N PRO A 278 -40.19 18.45 -11.90
CA PRO A 278 -41.33 19.21 -11.40
C PRO A 278 -40.92 20.29 -10.39
N MET A 279 -39.90 20.01 -9.58
CA MET A 279 -39.40 20.95 -8.58
C MET A 279 -38.63 22.11 -9.23
N ALA A 280 -37.73 21.81 -10.16
CA ALA A 280 -37.04 22.84 -10.93
C ALA A 280 -38.03 23.71 -11.72
N LEU A 281 -39.06 23.09 -12.32
CA LEU A 281 -40.11 23.79 -13.03
C LEU A 281 -40.91 24.72 -12.11
N HIS A 282 -41.33 24.24 -10.94
CA HIS A 282 -42.07 25.04 -9.96
C HIS A 282 -41.29 26.31 -9.57
N PHE A 283 -40.02 26.16 -9.18
CA PHE A 283 -39.19 27.28 -8.72
C PHE A 283 -38.71 28.22 -9.84
N SER A 284 -38.74 27.78 -11.10
CA SER A 284 -38.37 28.60 -12.27
C SER A 284 -39.44 29.63 -12.69
N SER A 285 -40.63 29.56 -12.10
CA SER A 285 -41.79 30.38 -12.47
C SER A 285 -41.98 31.58 -11.54
N SER A 286 -42.14 32.76 -12.12
CA SER A 286 -42.49 33.99 -11.41
C SER A 286 -43.98 34.10 -11.06
N ALA A 287 -44.83 33.21 -11.58
CA ALA A 287 -46.29 33.25 -11.43
C ALA A 287 -46.83 32.30 -10.35
N GLY A 288 -46.00 31.90 -9.38
CA GLY A 288 -46.39 30.99 -8.29
C GLY A 288 -46.19 29.49 -8.56
N GLY A 289 -45.51 29.13 -9.66
CA GLY A 289 -45.13 27.74 -9.95
C GLY A 289 -46.29 26.82 -10.29
N LEU A 290 -46.11 25.52 -10.09
CA LEU A 290 -47.12 24.49 -10.35
C LEU A 290 -48.34 24.62 -9.40
N PRO A 291 -49.59 24.63 -9.92
CA PRO A 291 -50.80 24.64 -9.10
C PRO A 291 -50.85 23.47 -8.11
N GLY A 292 -51.20 23.74 -6.85
CA GLY A 292 -51.30 22.70 -5.81
C GLY A 292 -49.97 22.23 -5.22
N TRP A 293 -48.84 22.84 -5.61
CA TRP A 293 -47.52 22.55 -5.04
C TRP A 293 -47.49 22.86 -3.54
N ASN A 294 -46.98 21.93 -2.75
CA ASN A 294 -46.91 22.03 -1.29
C ASN A 294 -45.65 21.33 -0.77
N LEU A 295 -45.37 21.46 0.54
CA LEU A 295 -44.20 20.85 1.18
C LEU A 295 -44.18 19.31 1.04
N GLY A 296 -45.34 18.66 0.95
CA GLY A 296 -45.44 17.22 0.71
C GLY A 296 -44.92 16.83 -0.67
N TRP A 297 -45.33 17.54 -1.72
CA TRP A 297 -44.80 17.33 -3.07
C TRP A 297 -43.29 17.64 -3.17
N MET A 298 -42.84 18.72 -2.54
CA MET A 298 -41.42 19.07 -2.46
C MET A 298 -40.60 17.98 -1.77
N GLY A 299 -41.09 17.48 -0.65
CA GLY A 299 -40.48 16.38 0.09
C GLY A 299 -40.47 15.07 -0.69
N ALA A 300 -41.57 14.72 -1.37
CA ALA A 300 -41.67 13.51 -2.18
C ALA A 300 -40.68 13.52 -3.36
N CYS A 301 -40.66 14.60 -4.14
CA CYS A 301 -39.72 14.78 -5.24
C CYS A 301 -38.26 14.70 -4.77
N GLY A 302 -37.90 15.46 -3.73
CA GLY A 302 -36.53 15.46 -3.21
C GLY A 302 -36.09 14.14 -2.56
N LEU A 303 -37.01 13.42 -1.92
CA LEU A 303 -36.73 12.11 -1.35
C LEU A 303 -36.47 11.06 -2.43
N VAL A 304 -37.30 10.99 -3.48
CA VAL A 304 -37.07 10.08 -4.61
C VAL A 304 -35.72 10.36 -5.23
N ALA A 305 -35.42 11.63 -5.50
CA ALA A 305 -34.18 12.03 -6.16
C ALA A 305 -32.91 11.81 -5.30
N GLY A 306 -33.00 11.93 -3.97
CA GLY A 306 -31.86 11.76 -3.05
C GLY A 306 -31.70 10.33 -2.49
N SER A 307 -32.77 9.53 -2.45
CA SER A 307 -32.79 8.24 -1.75
C SER A 307 -31.89 7.19 -2.39
N THR A 308 -31.68 7.21 -3.70
CA THR A 308 -30.82 6.25 -4.41
C THR A 308 -29.37 6.34 -3.94
N ARG A 309 -28.88 7.55 -3.70
CA ARG A 309 -27.52 7.82 -3.19
C ARG A 309 -27.36 7.41 -1.74
N VAL A 310 -28.29 7.78 -0.87
CA VAL A 310 -28.21 7.38 0.55
C VAL A 310 -28.37 5.87 0.71
N LYS A 311 -29.26 5.22 -0.05
CA LYS A 311 -29.39 3.75 -0.04
C LYS A 311 -28.11 3.06 -0.49
N ALA A 312 -27.49 3.53 -1.56
CA ALA A 312 -26.21 3.01 -2.06
C ALA A 312 -25.10 3.14 -1.01
N LEU A 313 -24.93 4.33 -0.43
CA LEU A 313 -23.93 4.58 0.60
C LEU A 313 -24.22 3.79 1.87
N TRP A 314 -25.50 3.67 2.26
CA TRP A 314 -25.93 2.90 3.43
C TRP A 314 -25.70 1.40 3.26
N ALA A 315 -25.92 0.84 2.07
CA ALA A 315 -25.59 -0.55 1.77
C ALA A 315 -24.09 -0.82 1.96
N GLY A 316 -23.23 0.13 1.56
CA GLY A 316 -21.78 0.09 1.79
C GLY A 316 -21.35 0.18 3.26
N THR A 317 -22.26 0.51 4.19
CA THR A 317 -21.95 0.52 5.64
C THR A 317 -22.20 -0.83 6.33
N ALA A 318 -22.79 -1.80 5.63
CA ALA A 318 -23.12 -3.10 6.22
C ALA A 318 -21.84 -3.85 6.64
N TYR A 319 -21.90 -4.49 7.82
CA TYR A 319 -20.87 -5.42 8.27
C TYR A 319 -21.09 -6.76 7.55
N PRO A 320 -20.03 -7.45 7.08
CA PRO A 320 -20.21 -8.74 6.44
C PRO A 320 -20.70 -9.77 7.47
N ASP A 321 -21.90 -10.30 7.29
CA ASP A 321 -22.39 -11.50 7.98
C ASP A 321 -21.92 -12.74 7.20
N SER A 322 -21.59 -13.82 7.93
CA SER A 322 -20.83 -15.02 7.51
C SER A 322 -21.45 -15.91 6.42
N THR A 323 -22.55 -15.50 5.78
CA THR A 323 -23.25 -16.30 4.76
C THR A 323 -23.56 -15.56 3.46
N THR A 324 -23.12 -14.31 3.29
CA THR A 324 -23.29 -13.61 2.01
C THR A 324 -22.03 -13.71 1.15
N SER A 325 -22.08 -14.52 0.09
CA SER A 325 -20.94 -14.69 -0.82
C SER A 325 -20.52 -13.36 -1.43
N PHE A 326 -19.20 -13.21 -1.56
CA PHE A 326 -18.43 -12.04 -2.03
C PHE A 326 -18.85 -11.49 -3.42
N ARG A 327 -19.82 -12.11 -4.11
CA ARG A 327 -20.33 -11.71 -5.43
C ARG A 327 -21.21 -10.45 -5.42
N SER A 328 -21.90 -10.13 -4.33
CA SER A 328 -22.81 -8.97 -4.27
C SER A 328 -22.11 -7.63 -3.98
N LEU A 329 -20.92 -7.66 -3.38
CA LEU A 329 -20.11 -6.46 -3.10
C LEU A 329 -19.30 -5.96 -4.31
N LEU A 330 -18.94 -6.86 -5.23
CA LEU A 330 -18.19 -6.52 -6.46
C LEU A 330 -19.06 -5.97 -7.59
N HIS A 331 -20.39 -6.10 -7.53
CA HIS A 331 -21.30 -5.54 -8.54
C HIS A 331 -21.77 -4.11 -8.26
N PHE A 332 -21.28 -3.47 -7.19
CA PHE A 332 -21.75 -2.14 -6.77
C PHE A 332 -20.74 -1.00 -6.97
N GLU A 333 -19.44 -1.30 -7.03
CA GLU A 333 -18.36 -0.32 -7.26
C GLU A 333 -18.21 0.12 -8.73
N HIS A 334 -18.94 -0.49 -9.67
CA HIS A 334 -18.96 -0.08 -11.09
C HIS A 334 -20.05 0.95 -11.45
N ARG A 335 -20.82 1.42 -10.46
CA ARG A 335 -21.84 2.46 -10.62
C ARG A 335 -21.40 3.75 -9.93
N ARG A 336 -20.84 4.69 -10.70
CA ARG A 336 -21.05 6.17 -10.63
C ARG A 336 -19.90 6.94 -11.30
N ILE A 337 -19.98 7.05 -12.62
CA ILE A 337 -19.31 8.10 -13.42
C ILE A 337 -20.29 9.23 -13.77
N CYS A 338 -21.62 9.03 -13.67
CA CYS A 338 -22.60 10.12 -13.87
C CYS A 338 -22.88 10.97 -12.62
N ASP A 339 -22.64 10.46 -11.41
CA ASP A 339 -22.93 11.23 -10.16
C ASP A 339 -21.77 12.11 -9.68
N ARG A 340 -20.65 12.12 -10.42
CA ARG A 340 -19.39 12.70 -9.96
C ARG A 340 -19.30 14.22 -10.10
N ILE A 341 -20.41 14.90 -10.39
CA ILE A 341 -20.41 16.30 -10.84
C ILE A 341 -21.12 17.28 -9.91
N ILE A 342 -22.01 16.84 -9.02
CA ILE A 342 -22.75 17.82 -8.18
C ILE A 342 -22.18 18.01 -6.78
N GLN A 343 -21.52 17.06 -6.13
CA GLN A 343 -21.09 17.26 -4.74
C GLN A 343 -19.95 16.31 -4.35
N SER A 344 -18.73 16.85 -4.33
CA SER A 344 -17.68 16.65 -3.30
C SER A 344 -16.26 16.70 -3.89
N ARG A 345 -15.63 17.88 -3.85
CA ARG A 345 -14.15 18.02 -3.81
C ARG A 345 -13.72 19.23 -2.97
N GLU A 346 -14.46 19.49 -1.88
CA GLU A 346 -14.28 20.71 -1.08
C GLU A 346 -13.42 20.54 0.19
N TYR A 347 -13.02 19.32 0.57
CA TYR A 347 -12.18 19.17 1.77
C TYR A 347 -10.67 19.11 1.50
N GLU A 348 -10.25 18.73 0.29
CA GLU A 348 -8.82 18.68 -0.07
C GLU A 348 -8.25 20.04 -0.53
N ILE A 349 -9.10 20.96 -1.01
CA ILE A 349 -8.64 22.25 -1.58
C ILE A 349 -8.54 23.35 -0.51
N TRP A 350 -9.28 23.25 0.61
CA TRP A 350 -9.19 24.23 1.70
C TRP A 350 -7.97 24.02 2.62
N MET A 351 -7.50 22.78 2.82
CA MET A 351 -6.22 22.54 3.53
C MET A 351 -4.97 22.94 2.74
N GLN A 352 -5.11 23.29 1.45
CA GLN A 352 -3.98 23.63 0.58
C GLN A 352 -3.89 25.11 0.18
N SER A 353 -4.78 25.98 0.68
CA SER A 353 -4.83 27.39 0.25
C SER A 353 -4.78 28.45 1.36
N VAL A 354 -4.37 28.10 2.58
CA VAL A 354 -3.89 29.08 3.58
C VAL A 354 -2.43 28.79 3.92
N LYS A 355 -1.51 29.47 3.24
CA LYS A 355 -0.13 29.65 3.75
C LYS A 355 -0.14 30.85 4.70
N PRO A 356 0.36 30.74 5.94
CA PRO A 356 0.71 31.90 6.73
C PRO A 356 2.05 32.43 6.18
N SER A 357 1.98 33.40 5.26
CA SER A 357 3.16 34.14 4.81
C SER A 357 2.80 35.59 4.58
N SER A 358 2.47 36.30 5.65
CA SER A 358 2.64 37.75 5.79
C SER A 358 2.26 38.14 7.22
N LEU A 359 3.22 38.05 8.14
CA LEU A 359 3.34 38.79 9.41
C LEU A 359 4.45 38.14 10.26
N SER A 360 5.71 38.47 9.95
CA SER A 360 6.83 38.37 10.91
C SER A 360 8.05 39.18 10.45
N SER A 361 7.82 40.47 10.22
CA SER A 361 8.78 41.49 10.66
C SER A 361 8.02 42.36 11.64
N PHE A 362 8.58 42.64 12.82
CA PHE A 362 7.96 43.22 14.03
C PHE A 362 7.28 42.20 14.97
N CYS A 363 8.08 41.54 15.81
CA CYS A 363 8.10 41.80 17.26
C CYS A 363 9.11 40.83 17.91
N GLU A 364 10.33 41.31 18.19
CA GLU A 364 11.10 40.81 19.31
C GLU A 364 10.42 41.32 20.58
N THR A 365 9.86 40.42 21.39
CA THR A 365 9.80 40.54 22.86
C THR A 365 9.38 39.20 23.45
N ASP A 366 10.21 38.72 24.36
CA ASP A 366 10.05 37.51 25.17
C ASP A 366 8.65 37.36 25.80
N PHE A 367 8.00 36.21 25.58
CA PHE A 367 7.08 35.60 26.55
C PHE A 367 7.18 34.06 26.48
N PRO A 368 7.46 33.37 27.60
CA PRO A 368 7.51 31.91 27.67
C PRO A 368 6.10 31.32 27.83
N LEU A 369 5.95 30.00 27.59
CA LEU A 369 4.76 29.11 27.61
C LEU A 369 4.29 28.80 26.17
N THR A 370 4.35 27.57 25.64
CA THR A 370 3.92 26.28 26.19
C THR A 370 4.67 25.11 25.53
N GLN A 371 5.72 24.60 26.18
CA GLN A 371 6.44 23.40 25.72
C GLN A 371 6.00 22.11 26.46
N ARG A 372 4.96 22.18 27.31
CA ARG A 372 4.52 21.06 28.16
C ARG A 372 3.38 20.19 27.61
N GLN A 373 2.77 20.53 26.47
CA GLN A 373 1.58 19.81 25.97
C GLN A 373 1.86 18.72 24.92
N HIS A 374 3.06 18.62 24.34
CA HIS A 374 3.40 17.58 23.34
C HIS A 374 4.01 16.29 23.93
N ASP A 375 4.34 16.25 25.22
CA ASP A 375 5.00 15.11 25.88
C ASP A 375 4.05 13.94 26.25
N GLN A 376 2.77 13.98 25.84
CA GLN A 376 1.75 13.02 26.30
C GLN A 376 1.13 12.13 25.21
N ASP A 377 1.39 12.37 23.92
CA ASP A 377 0.87 11.48 22.87
C ASP A 377 1.68 10.17 22.81
N PRO A 378 1.08 9.02 22.48
CA PRO A 378 1.83 7.78 22.27
C PRO A 378 2.66 7.79 20.97
N PHE A 379 3.85 7.19 20.99
CA PHE A 379 4.71 7.05 19.81
C PHE A 379 4.28 5.83 18.98
N ASN A 380 3.87 6.04 17.74
CA ASN A 380 3.46 4.97 16.83
C ASN A 380 4.62 4.59 15.90
N ILE A 381 5.00 3.32 15.88
CA ILE A 381 6.09 2.80 15.02
C ILE A 381 5.73 2.71 13.53
N THR A 382 4.43 2.66 13.19
CA THR A 382 3.96 2.44 11.82
C THR A 382 4.21 3.69 10.98
N GLU A 383 4.94 3.52 9.87
CA GLU A 383 5.37 4.61 8.98
C GLU A 383 6.25 5.70 9.65
N ALA A 384 6.66 5.54 10.91
CA ALA A 384 7.60 6.45 11.55
C ALA A 384 9.00 6.36 10.91
N SER A 385 9.64 7.52 10.74
CA SER A 385 10.97 7.65 10.12
C SER A 385 12.09 7.34 11.10
N ILE A 386 13.33 7.13 10.62
CA ILE A 386 14.51 7.03 11.49
C ILE A 386 14.63 8.27 12.39
N SER A 387 14.30 9.46 11.86
CA SER A 387 14.35 10.70 12.63
C SER A 387 13.33 10.70 13.78
N ASP A 388 12.13 10.19 13.56
CA ASP A 388 11.09 10.10 14.59
C ASP A 388 11.51 9.13 15.71
N HIS A 389 12.08 7.98 15.33
CA HIS A 389 12.60 6.99 16.28
C HIS A 389 13.75 7.56 17.12
N LEU A 390 14.73 8.20 16.48
CA LEU A 390 15.83 8.85 17.19
C LEU A 390 15.33 9.95 18.12
N SER A 391 14.36 10.76 17.69
CA SER A 391 13.75 11.79 18.52
C SER A 391 13.07 11.18 19.75
N ALA A 392 12.29 10.11 19.58
CA ALA A 392 11.60 9.44 20.67
C ALA A 392 12.56 8.76 21.66
N LEU A 393 13.65 8.17 21.16
CA LEU A 393 14.70 7.58 22.00
C LEU A 393 15.51 8.64 22.75
N ASN A 394 15.88 9.74 22.07
CA ASN A 394 16.69 10.81 22.65
C ASN A 394 15.91 11.62 23.69
N SER A 395 14.60 11.76 23.54
CA SER A 395 13.74 12.40 24.54
C SER A 395 13.38 11.48 25.71
N GLY A 396 13.76 10.20 25.66
CA GLY A 396 13.36 9.19 26.64
C GLY A 396 11.87 8.81 26.59
N ARG A 397 11.16 9.18 25.51
CA ARG A 397 9.73 8.86 25.32
C ARG A 397 9.52 7.35 25.16
N VAL A 398 10.48 6.68 24.52
CA VAL A 398 10.53 5.23 24.35
C VAL A 398 11.93 4.70 24.66
N THR A 399 12.02 3.41 24.99
CA THR A 399 13.28 2.68 25.10
C THR A 399 13.46 1.75 23.90
N CYS A 400 14.69 1.30 23.64
CA CYS A 400 14.95 0.30 22.59
C CYS A 400 14.24 -1.01 22.91
N VAL A 401 14.17 -1.41 24.18
CA VAL A 401 13.40 -2.59 24.61
C VAL A 401 11.91 -2.43 24.29
N ASP A 402 11.32 -1.26 24.57
CA ASP A 402 9.92 -0.99 24.22
C ASP A 402 9.71 -1.07 22.69
N LEU A 403 10.59 -0.46 21.89
CA LEU A 403 10.53 -0.53 20.42
C LEU A 403 10.61 -1.98 19.90
N VAL A 404 11.57 -2.77 20.38
CA VAL A 404 11.73 -4.17 19.99
C VAL A 404 10.49 -4.98 20.35
N THR A 405 9.93 -4.79 21.55
CA THR A 405 8.68 -5.46 21.94
C THR A 405 7.54 -5.12 20.99
N THR A 406 7.37 -3.84 20.64
CA THR A 406 6.34 -3.37 19.71
C THR A 406 6.52 -3.99 18.31
N TYR A 407 7.73 -3.99 17.76
CA TYR A 407 8.01 -4.61 16.47
C TYR A 407 7.77 -6.12 16.46
N LEU A 408 8.23 -6.83 17.50
CA LEU A 408 8.00 -8.28 17.62
C LEU A 408 6.51 -8.61 17.71
N THR A 409 5.73 -7.84 18.48
CA THR A 409 4.27 -7.99 18.56
C THR A 409 3.62 -7.83 17.19
N ARG A 410 4.04 -6.80 16.43
CA ARG A 410 3.52 -6.56 15.08
C ARG A 410 3.89 -7.68 14.10
N ILE A 411 5.11 -8.20 14.18
CA ILE A 411 5.58 -9.36 13.42
C ILE A 411 4.76 -10.61 13.76
N ALA A 412 4.50 -10.85 15.05
CA ALA A 412 3.68 -11.95 15.49
C ALA A 412 2.30 -11.94 14.80
N HIS A 413 1.65 -10.78 14.84
CA HIS A 413 0.30 -10.60 14.32
C HIS A 413 0.24 -10.68 12.80
N HIS A 414 1.08 -9.94 12.09
CA HIS A 414 0.98 -9.83 10.63
C HIS A 414 1.84 -10.84 9.88
N ASP A 415 3.04 -11.14 10.34
CA ASP A 415 3.93 -12.09 9.66
C ASP A 415 3.55 -13.53 9.92
N THR A 416 3.34 -13.85 11.19
CA THR A 416 3.16 -15.24 11.65
C THR A 416 1.69 -15.65 11.65
N GLN A 417 0.81 -14.87 12.28
CA GLN A 417 -0.61 -15.23 12.35
C GLN A 417 -1.37 -14.96 11.03
N ARG A 418 -0.98 -13.94 10.26
CA ARG A 418 -1.62 -13.63 8.95
C ARG A 418 -0.83 -14.12 7.73
N GLY A 419 0.34 -14.70 7.93
CA GLY A 419 1.05 -15.47 6.89
C GLY A 419 1.82 -14.65 5.87
N LEU A 420 2.29 -13.43 6.19
CA LEU A 420 3.19 -12.70 5.28
C LEU A 420 4.56 -13.38 5.11
N SER A 421 4.98 -14.20 6.07
CA SER A 421 6.16 -15.09 5.97
C SER A 421 7.46 -14.41 5.52
N ALA A 422 7.68 -13.16 5.94
CA ALA A 422 8.80 -12.30 5.57
C ALA A 422 10.12 -12.66 6.28
N PHE A 423 10.08 -13.37 7.41
CA PHE A 423 11.28 -13.76 8.17
C PHE A 423 11.67 -15.21 7.97
N THR A 424 12.98 -15.49 7.92
CA THR A 424 13.56 -16.84 8.06
C THR A 424 13.89 -17.16 9.52
N LEU A 425 14.36 -16.15 10.25
CA LEU A 425 14.82 -16.24 11.64
C LEU A 425 14.66 -14.87 12.31
N LEU A 426 14.20 -14.84 13.56
CA LEU A 426 14.31 -13.65 14.42
C LEU A 426 15.60 -13.74 15.26
N ASN A 427 16.26 -12.60 15.48
CA ASN A 427 17.50 -12.55 16.23
C ASN A 427 17.26 -12.92 17.71
N PRO A 428 17.79 -14.05 18.21
CA PRO A 428 17.61 -14.44 19.61
C PRO A 428 18.26 -13.45 20.59
N SER A 429 19.22 -12.64 20.14
CA SER A 429 19.90 -11.60 20.92
C SER A 429 19.25 -10.21 20.80
N VAL A 430 18.09 -10.08 20.15
CA VAL A 430 17.48 -8.77 19.87
C VAL A 430 17.27 -7.91 21.13
N PHE A 431 16.85 -8.52 22.24
CA PHE A 431 16.65 -7.81 23.51
C PHE A 431 17.96 -7.49 24.24
N SER A 432 19.00 -8.30 24.10
CA SER A 432 20.30 -7.97 24.68
C SER A 432 20.98 -6.83 23.91
N GLU A 433 20.84 -6.79 22.59
CA GLU A 433 21.26 -5.66 21.75
C GLU A 433 20.50 -4.37 22.12
N ALA A 434 19.17 -4.46 22.31
CA ALA A 434 18.34 -3.33 22.75
C ALA A 434 18.73 -2.81 24.14
N LEU A 435 18.87 -3.71 25.12
CA LEU A 435 19.29 -3.35 26.48
C LEU A 435 20.70 -2.73 26.49
N ALA A 436 21.60 -3.20 25.64
CA ALA A 436 22.93 -2.60 25.50
C ALA A 436 22.84 -1.15 24.98
N SER A 437 21.99 -0.89 24.00
CA SER A 437 21.73 0.47 23.50
C SER A 437 21.12 1.37 24.57
N ASP A 438 20.10 0.90 25.29
CA ASP A 438 19.47 1.64 26.39
C ASP A 438 20.45 1.90 27.55
N THR A 439 21.34 0.95 27.85
CA THR A 439 22.40 1.11 28.85
C THR A 439 23.37 2.22 28.45
N ARG A 440 23.81 2.26 27.18
CA ARG A 440 24.68 3.33 26.67
C ARG A 440 24.00 4.69 26.79
N ARG A 441 22.71 4.77 26.45
CA ARG A 441 21.91 5.99 26.58
C ARG A 441 21.80 6.45 28.04
N ALA A 442 21.49 5.54 28.96
CA ALA A 442 21.40 5.85 30.39
C ALA A 442 22.74 6.28 31.02
N GLN A 443 23.87 5.82 30.45
CA GLN A 443 25.21 6.27 30.83
C GLN A 443 25.57 7.66 30.29
N GLY A 444 24.70 8.29 29.49
CA GLY A 444 24.97 9.58 28.86
C GLY A 444 26.02 9.52 27.76
N LEU A 445 26.32 8.32 27.22
CA LEU A 445 27.20 8.19 26.07
C LEU A 445 26.55 8.81 24.84
N THR A 446 27.36 9.46 23.99
CA THR A 446 26.88 10.05 22.75
C THR A 446 26.22 8.98 21.87
N PRO A 447 24.96 9.16 21.44
CA PRO A 447 24.30 8.24 20.52
C PRO A 447 25.10 8.10 19.23
N ARG A 448 25.30 6.85 18.80
CA ARG A 448 25.87 6.52 17.48
C ARG A 448 24.84 6.82 16.38
N ALA A 449 25.28 6.84 15.12
CA ALA A 449 24.50 7.33 13.98
C ALA A 449 23.10 6.68 13.83
N LEU A 450 22.98 5.39 14.16
CA LEU A 450 21.74 4.61 14.12
C LEU A 450 21.44 3.93 15.47
N GLU A 451 21.91 4.52 16.57
CA GLU A 451 21.78 3.94 17.91
C GLU A 451 20.33 3.57 18.23
N GLY A 452 20.07 2.29 18.48
CA GLY A 452 18.76 1.78 18.85
C GLY A 452 17.77 1.61 17.70
N ILE A 453 18.17 1.82 16.44
CA ILE A 453 17.26 1.77 15.28
C ILE A 453 17.09 0.32 14.79
N PRO A 454 15.86 -0.23 14.80
CA PRO A 454 15.61 -1.60 14.34
C PRO A 454 15.71 -1.76 12.83
N TYR A 455 16.36 -2.83 12.36
CA TYR A 455 16.48 -3.16 10.94
C TYR A 455 16.34 -4.67 10.67
N THR A 456 16.18 -5.03 9.40
CA THR A 456 16.21 -6.42 8.92
C THR A 456 17.29 -6.67 7.88
N LEU A 457 17.72 -7.92 7.74
CA LEU A 457 18.82 -8.31 6.86
C LEU A 457 18.43 -9.54 6.03
N LYS A 458 18.59 -9.52 4.71
CA LYS A 458 18.31 -10.69 3.85
C LYS A 458 19.10 -11.92 4.27
N ASP A 459 18.53 -13.11 4.09
CA ASP A 459 19.15 -14.36 4.54
C ASP A 459 20.54 -14.62 3.94
N SER A 460 20.84 -14.01 2.79
CA SER A 460 22.14 -14.06 2.09
C SER A 460 23.31 -13.38 2.81
N TYR A 461 23.09 -12.53 3.82
CA TYR A 461 24.18 -11.84 4.51
C TYR A 461 24.72 -12.63 5.71
N LYS A 462 26.03 -12.70 5.90
CA LYS A 462 26.60 -13.17 7.16
C LYS A 462 26.25 -12.22 8.32
N TYR A 463 25.87 -12.79 9.45
CA TYR A 463 25.75 -12.12 10.75
C TYR A 463 26.17 -13.10 11.83
N ALA A 464 27.18 -12.76 12.61
CA ALA A 464 27.85 -13.69 13.51
C ALA A 464 26.85 -14.45 14.40
N ASN A 465 27.02 -15.77 14.48
CA ASN A 465 26.17 -16.69 15.25
C ASN A 465 24.70 -16.82 14.78
N LEU A 466 24.35 -16.29 13.60
CA LEU A 466 23.07 -16.56 12.94
C LEU A 466 23.27 -17.38 11.67
N SER A 467 22.22 -18.10 11.27
CA SER A 467 22.26 -18.91 10.06
C SER A 467 22.37 -18.06 8.79
N VAL A 468 23.05 -18.59 7.77
CA VAL A 468 23.17 -18.00 6.42
C VAL A 468 22.82 -19.07 5.39
N THR A 469 21.57 -19.50 5.39
CA THR A 469 21.12 -20.62 4.54
C THR A 469 20.83 -20.19 3.10
N ASN A 470 20.78 -18.88 2.85
CA ASN A 470 20.46 -18.30 1.56
C ASN A 470 19.12 -18.84 0.96
N GLY A 471 18.16 -19.16 1.84
CA GLY A 471 16.87 -19.77 1.50
C GLY A 471 16.94 -21.20 0.96
N SER A 472 18.11 -21.84 0.93
CA SER A 472 18.34 -23.14 0.32
C SER A 472 18.23 -24.28 1.33
N PRO A 473 17.48 -25.36 1.01
CA PRO A 473 17.45 -26.57 1.83
C PRO A 473 18.82 -27.25 2.00
N ALA A 474 19.71 -27.17 1.00
CA ALA A 474 21.07 -27.74 1.10
C ALA A 474 21.95 -27.06 2.16
N LEU A 475 21.64 -25.81 2.51
CA LEU A 475 22.39 -25.02 3.48
C LEU A 475 21.68 -24.92 4.83
N ALA A 476 20.67 -25.77 5.07
CA ALA A 476 19.95 -25.80 6.33
C ALA A 476 20.91 -26.04 7.51
N GLY A 477 20.96 -25.08 8.43
CA GLY A 477 21.84 -25.15 9.60
C GLY A 477 23.24 -24.56 9.43
N LEU A 478 23.59 -24.04 8.23
CA LEU A 478 24.86 -23.33 8.03
C LEU A 478 24.91 -22.05 8.88
N MET A 479 25.92 -21.92 9.72
CA MET A 479 26.05 -20.80 10.66
C MET A 479 27.12 -19.80 10.20
N SER A 480 26.86 -18.51 10.38
CA SER A 480 27.85 -17.47 10.05
C SER A 480 28.92 -17.37 11.13
N SER A 481 30.20 -17.46 10.76
CA SER A 481 31.33 -17.26 11.67
C SER A 481 31.62 -15.80 12.03
N SER A 482 31.13 -14.86 11.23
CA SER A 482 31.45 -13.43 11.32
C SER A 482 30.33 -12.59 10.72
N ASP A 483 30.37 -11.28 10.95
CA ASP A 483 29.49 -10.34 10.26
C ASP A 483 29.95 -10.09 8.81
N SER A 484 28.99 -9.87 7.92
CA SER A 484 29.24 -9.19 6.65
C SER A 484 29.71 -7.75 6.88
N ALA A 485 30.37 -7.13 5.89
CA ALA A 485 30.82 -5.74 6.01
C ALA A 485 29.67 -4.78 6.33
N ILE A 486 28.51 -4.98 5.70
CA ILE A 486 27.29 -4.20 5.94
C ILE A 486 26.78 -4.43 7.37
N ALA A 487 26.70 -5.68 7.83
CA ALA A 487 26.24 -5.98 9.19
C ALA A 487 27.16 -5.37 10.26
N ALA A 488 28.48 -5.46 10.08
CA ALA A 488 29.45 -4.87 11.00
C ALA A 488 29.27 -3.36 11.12
N LYS A 489 29.17 -2.65 9.98
CA LYS A 489 28.94 -1.19 9.97
C LYS A 489 27.64 -0.77 10.66
N LEU A 490 26.55 -1.53 10.44
CA LEU A 490 25.27 -1.26 11.09
C LEU A 490 25.32 -1.53 12.61
N ARG A 491 25.99 -2.62 13.04
CA ARG A 491 26.23 -2.93 14.45
C ARG A 491 27.06 -1.84 15.12
N ASP A 492 28.13 -1.41 14.46
CA ASP A 492 29.02 -0.34 14.94
C ASP A 492 28.28 0.99 15.04
N ALA A 493 27.38 1.30 14.11
CA ALA A 493 26.48 2.46 14.18
C ALA A 493 25.36 2.34 15.23
N GLY A 494 25.21 1.17 15.86
CA GLY A 494 24.26 0.92 16.94
C GLY A 494 22.86 0.52 16.51
N ALA A 495 22.66 0.14 15.24
CA ALA A 495 21.40 -0.42 14.78
C ALA A 495 21.16 -1.80 15.42
N ILE A 496 19.89 -2.16 15.62
CA ILE A 496 19.47 -3.43 16.26
C ILE A 496 18.89 -4.35 15.20
N LEU A 497 19.47 -5.54 15.03
CA LEU A 497 18.95 -6.51 14.06
C LEU A 497 17.73 -7.22 14.65
N ILE A 498 16.55 -7.03 14.03
CA ILE A 498 15.33 -7.77 14.39
C ILE A 498 15.42 -9.22 13.92
N GLY A 499 15.93 -9.45 12.71
CA GLY A 499 15.99 -10.79 12.15
C GLY A 499 16.39 -10.83 10.68
N LYS A 500 16.45 -12.07 10.18
CA LYS A 500 16.82 -12.44 8.82
C LYS A 500 15.56 -12.60 7.96
N THR A 501 15.57 -12.10 6.73
CA THR A 501 14.37 -12.09 5.86
C THR A 501 14.40 -13.11 4.73
N ASN A 502 13.21 -13.61 4.40
CA ASN A 502 12.94 -14.66 3.42
C ASN A 502 13.37 -14.31 2.00
N MET A 503 13.70 -15.36 1.25
CA MET A 503 14.20 -15.32 -0.11
C MET A 503 14.15 -16.72 -0.76
N PRO A 504 14.09 -16.83 -2.10
CA PRO A 504 14.23 -18.11 -2.80
C PRO A 504 15.64 -18.70 -2.62
N PRO A 505 15.79 -20.02 -2.82
CA PRO A 505 17.09 -20.68 -2.74
C PRO A 505 18.16 -19.98 -3.59
N MET A 506 19.33 -19.79 -3.01
CA MET A 506 20.53 -19.27 -3.67
C MET A 506 20.43 -17.84 -4.22
N ALA A 507 19.38 -17.09 -3.85
CA ALA A 507 18.96 -15.86 -4.52
C ALA A 507 18.63 -16.03 -6.02
N ALA A 508 18.58 -17.27 -6.53
CA ALA A 508 18.55 -17.69 -7.92
C ALA A 508 17.15 -17.59 -8.56
N GLY A 509 16.42 -16.52 -8.25
CA GLY A 509 15.05 -16.34 -8.70
C GLY A 509 14.39 -15.11 -8.08
N GLY A 510 13.09 -15.19 -7.85
CA GLY A 510 12.32 -14.13 -7.20
C GLY A 510 11.34 -14.63 -6.17
N MET A 511 10.34 -15.38 -6.62
CA MET A 511 9.19 -15.77 -5.78
C MET A 511 9.00 -17.29 -5.68
N GLN A 512 9.97 -18.08 -6.18
CA GLN A 512 10.03 -19.51 -5.90
C GLN A 512 10.13 -19.75 -4.40
N ARG A 513 9.52 -20.85 -3.93
CA ARG A 513 9.58 -21.22 -2.53
C ARG A 513 10.89 -21.93 -2.21
N GLY A 514 11.47 -21.60 -1.06
CA GLY A 514 12.70 -22.21 -0.54
C GLY A 514 12.46 -22.98 0.75
N LEU A 515 13.52 -23.08 1.56
CA LEU A 515 13.49 -23.71 2.89
C LEU A 515 12.40 -23.12 3.81
N TYR A 516 12.09 -21.84 3.64
CA TYR A 516 11.13 -21.09 4.46
C TYR A 516 9.88 -20.66 3.69
N GLY A 517 9.57 -21.31 2.56
CA GLY A 517 8.46 -20.91 1.69
C GLY A 517 8.79 -19.65 0.90
N ARG A 518 7.86 -18.68 0.85
CA ARG A 518 8.06 -17.35 0.24
C ARG A 518 7.33 -16.28 1.04
N ALA A 519 7.79 -15.03 0.96
CA ALA A 519 7.06 -13.89 1.52
C ALA A 519 5.85 -13.50 0.64
N GLU A 520 4.78 -13.01 1.25
CA GLU A 520 3.57 -12.55 0.56
C GLU A 520 3.44 -11.01 0.61
N SER A 521 2.60 -10.45 -0.28
CA SER A 521 2.43 -9.00 -0.41
C SER A 521 1.61 -8.41 0.75
N PRO A 522 2.09 -7.35 1.42
CA PRO A 522 1.31 -6.63 2.43
C PRO A 522 0.26 -5.69 1.82
N TYR A 523 0.30 -5.48 0.49
CA TYR A 523 -0.66 -4.62 -0.22
C TYR A 523 -1.88 -5.39 -0.70
N ASN A 524 -1.67 -6.53 -1.36
CA ASN A 524 -2.73 -7.36 -1.91
C ASN A 524 -2.25 -8.81 -2.11
N ALA A 525 -2.90 -9.75 -1.40
CA ALA A 525 -2.55 -11.18 -1.42
C ALA A 525 -2.75 -11.88 -2.78
N LYS A 526 -3.47 -11.26 -3.73
CA LYS A 526 -3.63 -11.79 -5.10
C LYS A 526 -2.34 -11.65 -5.93
N TYR A 527 -1.44 -10.76 -5.54
CA TYR A 527 -0.26 -10.40 -6.32
C TYR A 527 1.03 -10.70 -5.57
N LEU A 528 2.09 -10.97 -6.32
CA LEU A 528 3.41 -11.23 -5.78
C LEU A 528 4.05 -9.96 -5.20
N THR A 529 4.76 -10.12 -4.08
CA THR A 529 5.53 -9.03 -3.43
C THR A 529 6.84 -8.66 -4.17
N GLY A 530 7.13 -9.36 -5.27
CA GLY A 530 8.25 -9.10 -6.17
C GLY A 530 8.04 -9.84 -7.49
N ALA A 531 8.84 -9.53 -8.50
CA ALA A 531 8.81 -10.25 -9.77
C ALA A 531 9.24 -11.70 -9.59
N PHE A 532 8.57 -12.62 -10.29
CA PHE A 532 8.75 -14.05 -10.06
C PHE A 532 10.17 -14.54 -10.41
N SER A 533 10.77 -14.05 -11.49
CA SER A 533 12.08 -14.53 -11.95
C SER A 533 13.27 -13.76 -11.37
N SER A 534 13.10 -12.50 -10.95
CA SER A 534 14.12 -11.78 -10.15
C SER A 534 13.49 -10.77 -9.19
N GLY A 535 13.29 -11.25 -7.97
CA GLY A 535 12.64 -10.55 -6.86
C GLY A 535 13.07 -11.11 -5.51
N SER A 536 14.30 -11.64 -5.41
CA SER A 536 14.69 -12.52 -4.31
C SER A 536 14.79 -11.83 -2.94
N SER A 537 14.78 -10.49 -2.87
CA SER A 537 14.71 -9.76 -1.58
C SER A 537 13.26 -9.56 -1.11
N ASN A 538 12.39 -10.55 -1.40
CA ASN A 538 10.95 -10.48 -1.14
C ASN A 538 10.61 -10.24 0.34
N GLY A 539 11.27 -10.95 1.27
CA GLY A 539 11.07 -10.78 2.70
C GLY A 539 11.52 -9.41 3.20
N ALA A 540 12.68 -8.93 2.75
CA ALA A 540 13.22 -7.63 3.17
C ALA A 540 12.30 -6.46 2.77
N ALA A 541 11.75 -6.51 1.56
CA ALA A 541 10.81 -5.50 1.09
C ALA A 541 9.45 -5.59 1.80
N THR A 542 8.87 -6.79 1.94
CA THR A 542 7.62 -6.99 2.71
C THR A 542 7.78 -6.49 4.15
N ALA A 543 8.87 -6.85 4.83
CA ALA A 543 9.12 -6.45 6.21
C ALA A 543 9.27 -4.94 6.37
N THR A 544 10.01 -4.29 5.48
CA THR A 544 10.20 -2.83 5.52
C THR A 544 8.89 -2.09 5.23
N ALA A 545 8.10 -2.54 4.26
CA ALA A 545 6.84 -1.92 3.92
C ALA A 545 5.75 -2.13 4.96
N ALA A 546 5.74 -3.30 5.63
CA ALA A 546 4.82 -3.60 6.71
C ALA A 546 5.19 -2.95 8.06
N SER A 547 6.28 -2.17 8.12
CA SER A 547 6.83 -1.60 9.36
C SER A 547 7.17 -2.68 10.40
N PHE A 548 7.79 -3.78 9.98
CA PHE A 548 8.37 -4.80 10.89
C PHE A 548 9.77 -4.42 11.38
N ALA A 549 10.38 -3.44 10.73
CA ALA A 549 11.53 -2.70 11.19
C ALA A 549 11.54 -1.31 10.53
N VAL A 550 12.50 -0.47 10.88
CA VAL A 550 12.58 0.89 10.32
C VAL A 550 13.10 0.86 8.89
N PHE A 551 14.14 0.06 8.62
CA PHE A 551 14.70 -0.16 7.29
C PHE A 551 15.11 -1.63 7.10
N GLY A 552 15.48 -2.01 5.88
CA GLY A 552 15.90 -3.37 5.54
C GLY A 552 17.04 -3.41 4.54
N MET A 553 17.81 -4.50 4.56
CA MET A 553 18.90 -4.75 3.62
C MET A 553 18.56 -5.95 2.71
N GLY A 554 18.36 -5.69 1.43
CA GLY A 554 18.26 -6.68 0.35
C GLY A 554 19.55 -6.76 -0.47
N SER A 555 19.50 -7.50 -1.58
CA SER A 555 20.59 -7.58 -2.56
C SER A 555 20.05 -7.71 -3.99
N GLU A 556 20.84 -7.31 -4.99
CA GLU A 556 20.45 -7.39 -6.40
C GLU A 556 21.54 -7.99 -7.29
N THR A 557 21.13 -8.96 -8.11
CA THR A 557 21.92 -9.56 -9.20
C THR A 557 21.36 -9.21 -10.59
N VAL A 558 20.03 -9.12 -10.71
CA VAL A 558 19.33 -8.70 -11.95
C VAL A 558 18.34 -7.59 -11.61
N SER A 559 17.26 -7.92 -10.89
CA SER A 559 16.30 -6.96 -10.36
C SER A 559 15.81 -7.27 -8.94
N SER A 560 16.47 -8.19 -8.23
CA SER A 560 16.10 -8.63 -6.88
C SER A 560 16.07 -7.53 -5.81
N GLY A 561 16.56 -6.33 -6.10
CA GLY A 561 16.45 -5.12 -5.29
C GLY A 561 15.26 -4.26 -5.71
N ARG A 562 15.28 -3.73 -6.93
CA ARG A 562 14.27 -2.82 -7.48
C ARG A 562 12.88 -3.44 -7.59
N SER A 563 12.81 -4.71 -7.92
CA SER A 563 11.54 -5.41 -8.16
C SER A 563 10.71 -5.54 -6.88
N PRO A 564 11.26 -6.07 -5.76
CA PRO A 564 10.53 -6.06 -4.48
C PRO A 564 10.26 -4.65 -3.96
N ALA A 565 11.17 -3.68 -4.16
CA ALA A 565 10.93 -2.29 -3.75
C ALA A 565 9.72 -1.68 -4.46
N SER A 566 9.61 -1.89 -5.78
CA SER A 566 8.49 -1.44 -6.59
C SER A 566 7.17 -1.98 -6.09
N ASN A 567 7.10 -3.30 -5.87
CA ASN A 567 5.87 -3.99 -5.44
C ASN A 567 5.52 -3.72 -3.97
N ASN A 568 6.37 -3.00 -3.23
CA ASN A 568 6.19 -2.65 -1.81
C ASN A 568 6.25 -1.14 -1.53
N ALA A 569 6.24 -0.29 -2.57
CA ALA A 569 6.33 1.17 -2.46
C ALA A 569 7.51 1.68 -1.61
N LEU A 570 8.71 1.13 -1.81
CA LEU A 570 9.90 1.50 -1.06
C LEU A 570 10.87 2.34 -1.89
N ALA A 571 11.59 3.23 -1.22
CA ALA A 571 12.82 3.80 -1.77
C ALA A 571 13.92 2.73 -1.72
N CYS A 572 14.62 2.53 -2.84
CA CYS A 572 15.75 1.61 -2.91
C CYS A 572 16.87 2.17 -3.77
N TYR A 573 18.10 1.79 -3.45
CA TYR A 573 19.29 2.19 -4.19
C TYR A 573 20.13 0.98 -4.56
N THR A 574 20.47 0.87 -5.84
CA THR A 574 21.43 -0.13 -6.35
C THR A 574 22.69 0.61 -6.78
N PRO A 575 23.82 0.42 -6.08
CA PRO A 575 25.00 1.24 -6.28
C PRO A 575 25.77 0.95 -7.58
N SER A 576 26.64 1.88 -7.94
CA SER A 576 27.81 1.61 -8.77
C SER A 576 28.72 0.54 -8.13
N ARG A 577 29.53 -0.13 -8.94
CA ARG A 577 30.42 -1.22 -8.48
C ARG A 577 31.39 -0.71 -7.42
N GLY A 578 31.50 -1.42 -6.30
CA GLY A 578 32.45 -1.11 -5.22
C GLY A 578 31.99 -0.06 -4.21
N VAL A 579 30.89 0.65 -4.44
CA VAL A 579 30.39 1.69 -3.50
C VAL A 579 29.87 1.07 -2.20
N LEU A 580 29.18 -0.07 -2.27
CA LEU A 580 28.76 -0.85 -1.10
C LEU A 580 29.47 -2.21 -1.12
N SER A 581 30.14 -2.57 -0.03
CA SER A 581 30.91 -3.81 0.07
C SER A 581 30.04 -5.07 -0.02
N CYS A 582 30.43 -6.00 -0.89
CA CYS A 582 29.83 -7.33 -1.02
C CYS A 582 30.41 -8.36 -0.04
N ARG A 583 31.39 -7.99 0.79
CA ARG A 583 32.07 -8.92 1.69
C ARG A 583 31.09 -9.54 2.69
N GLY A 584 30.98 -10.87 2.65
CA GLY A 584 30.04 -11.64 3.47
C GLY A 584 28.58 -11.59 2.99
N LEU A 585 28.31 -11.12 1.77
CA LEU A 585 27.07 -11.36 1.05
C LEU A 585 27.23 -12.62 0.20
N TRP A 586 26.29 -13.56 0.29
CA TRP A 586 26.30 -14.76 -0.53
C TRP A 586 26.25 -14.39 -2.02
N PRO A 587 27.25 -14.78 -2.83
CA PRO A 587 27.32 -14.38 -4.23
C PRO A 587 26.39 -15.21 -5.12
N LEU A 588 25.96 -14.68 -6.26
CA LEU A 588 25.27 -15.42 -7.32
C LEU A 588 25.98 -15.21 -8.66
N TYR A 589 25.96 -13.99 -9.17
CA TYR A 589 26.83 -13.57 -10.27
C TYR A 589 27.72 -12.45 -9.75
N VAL A 590 28.95 -12.79 -9.38
CA VAL A 590 29.89 -11.83 -8.78
C VAL A 590 30.15 -10.59 -9.66
N THR A 591 29.92 -10.71 -10.97
CA THR A 591 29.96 -9.60 -11.94
C THR A 591 28.77 -8.64 -11.87
N CYS A 592 27.71 -8.98 -11.13
CA CYS A 592 26.44 -8.27 -11.07
C CYS A 592 26.00 -7.90 -9.65
N ASP A 593 26.43 -8.67 -8.65
CA ASP A 593 25.91 -8.61 -7.28
C ASP A 593 26.22 -7.29 -6.58
N VAL A 594 25.20 -6.70 -5.95
CA VAL A 594 25.32 -5.51 -5.10
C VAL A 594 24.41 -5.59 -3.86
N PRO A 595 24.82 -5.03 -2.70
CA PRO A 595 23.94 -4.75 -1.58
C PRO A 595 22.88 -3.71 -1.94
N VAL A 596 21.67 -3.81 -1.37
CA VAL A 596 20.56 -2.89 -1.64
C VAL A 596 19.86 -2.48 -0.34
N PRO A 597 20.03 -1.24 0.14
CA PRO A 597 19.22 -0.73 1.23
C PRO A 597 17.79 -0.42 0.77
N TYR A 598 16.82 -0.70 1.66
CA TYR A 598 15.41 -0.36 1.53
C TYR A 598 14.98 0.56 2.66
N ALA A 599 14.25 1.61 2.31
CA ALA A 599 13.60 2.49 3.26
C ALA A 599 12.23 2.93 2.75
N ARG A 600 11.41 3.50 3.65
CA ARG A 600 10.08 4.04 3.28
C ARG A 600 10.15 5.46 2.70
N SER A 601 11.30 6.12 2.83
CA SER A 601 11.59 7.44 2.27
C SER A 601 13.05 7.55 1.85
N MET A 602 13.36 8.49 0.97
CA MET A 602 14.73 8.84 0.58
C MET A 602 15.53 9.43 1.74
N ASP A 603 14.89 10.14 2.68
CA ASP A 603 15.56 10.67 3.87
C ASP A 603 16.07 9.54 4.78
N ASP A 604 15.27 8.49 4.99
CA ASP A 604 15.69 7.32 5.76
C ASP A 604 16.74 6.51 5.01
N LEU A 605 16.57 6.33 3.68
CA LEU A 605 17.56 5.67 2.83
C LEU A 605 18.94 6.33 2.98
N CYS A 606 18.95 7.66 3.02
CA CYS A 606 20.17 8.42 3.14
C CYS A 606 20.88 8.27 4.49
N ARG A 607 20.12 8.26 5.59
CA ARG A 607 20.68 7.99 6.93
C ARG A 607 21.34 6.63 7.00
N VAL A 608 20.79 5.63 6.32
CA VAL A 608 21.41 4.31 6.20
C VAL A 608 22.68 4.39 5.36
N LEU A 609 22.64 5.06 4.20
CA LEU A 609 23.79 5.21 3.30
C LEU A 609 24.97 5.93 3.95
N ALA A 610 24.73 6.95 4.78
CA ALA A 610 25.76 7.64 5.54
C ALA A 610 26.60 6.70 6.44
N VAL A 611 26.06 5.53 6.81
CA VAL A 611 26.76 4.49 7.57
C VAL A 611 27.42 3.47 6.64
N ILE A 612 26.66 2.93 5.69
CA ILE A 612 27.09 1.73 4.95
C ILE A 612 27.94 2.05 3.71
N ALA A 613 27.81 3.25 3.14
CA ALA A 613 28.57 3.71 1.96
C ALA A 613 29.93 4.33 2.32
N THR A 614 30.50 3.89 3.43
CA THR A 614 31.89 4.20 3.84
C THR A 614 32.86 3.19 3.23
N PRO A 615 34.18 3.44 3.19
CA PRO A 615 35.16 2.43 2.81
C PRO A 615 35.09 1.16 3.68
N ASP A 616 35.48 0.01 3.15
CA ASP A 616 35.66 -1.25 3.89
C ASP A 616 37.14 -1.64 3.81
N GLU A 617 37.82 -1.70 4.95
CA GLU A 617 39.28 -1.85 5.03
C GLU A 617 39.81 -3.12 4.36
N SER A 618 38.97 -4.17 4.25
CA SER A 618 39.32 -5.41 3.58
C SER A 618 38.55 -5.55 2.27
N ALA A 619 39.27 -5.78 1.18
CA ALA A 619 38.70 -6.18 -0.10
C ALA A 619 38.38 -7.69 -0.17
N LYS A 620 38.93 -8.53 0.73
CA LYS A 620 38.78 -9.98 0.66
C LYS A 620 37.30 -10.40 0.76
N GLY A 621 36.82 -11.20 -0.18
CA GLY A 621 35.42 -11.60 -0.31
C GLY A 621 34.56 -10.58 -1.08
N ASP A 622 35.17 -9.56 -1.69
CA ASP A 622 34.51 -8.59 -2.56
C ASP A 622 35.14 -8.60 -3.96
N PHE A 623 34.50 -9.33 -4.87
CA PHE A 623 35.03 -9.62 -6.20
C PHE A 623 35.51 -8.38 -6.99
N TRP A 624 34.72 -7.30 -7.00
CA TRP A 624 35.06 -6.09 -7.78
C TRP A 624 36.22 -5.32 -7.18
N ARG A 625 36.38 -5.34 -5.86
CA ARG A 625 37.52 -4.69 -5.18
C ARG A 625 38.80 -5.54 -5.20
N GLU A 626 38.67 -6.87 -5.35
CA GLU A 626 39.82 -7.78 -5.46
C GLU A 626 40.43 -7.86 -6.85
N GLN A 627 39.60 -7.89 -7.90
CA GLN A 627 40.07 -8.00 -9.28
C GLN A 627 41.02 -6.85 -9.68
N LYS A 628 41.88 -7.08 -10.67
CA LYS A 628 42.96 -6.15 -11.08
C LYS A 628 42.87 -5.67 -12.53
N PHE A 629 41.76 -5.96 -13.22
CA PHE A 629 41.59 -5.68 -14.65
C PHE A 629 40.90 -4.35 -14.90
N VAL A 630 40.09 -3.88 -13.95
CA VAL A 630 39.36 -2.61 -14.00
C VAL A 630 39.64 -1.84 -12.72
N GLU A 631 39.89 -0.54 -12.83
CA GLU A 631 40.02 0.33 -11.67
C GLU A 631 38.64 0.61 -11.07
N ILE A 632 38.49 0.38 -9.77
CA ILE A 632 37.26 0.66 -9.02
C ILE A 632 37.53 1.85 -8.09
N PRO A 633 36.80 2.97 -8.24
CA PRO A 633 36.88 4.10 -7.33
C PRO A 633 36.50 3.72 -5.90
N GLU A 634 37.11 4.40 -4.94
CA GLU A 634 36.67 4.34 -3.54
C GLU A 634 35.26 4.92 -3.38
N PRO A 635 34.47 4.46 -2.39
CA PRO A 635 33.19 5.05 -2.08
C PRO A 635 33.31 6.55 -1.81
N PRO A 636 32.38 7.39 -2.29
CA PRO A 636 32.41 8.83 -2.04
C PRO A 636 32.25 9.11 -0.53
N ALA A 637 32.99 10.10 -0.02
CA ALA A 637 32.98 10.43 1.41
C ALA A 637 31.59 10.82 1.95
N ASP A 638 30.74 11.43 1.11
CA ASP A 638 29.33 11.61 1.38
C ASP A 638 28.52 11.47 0.07
N ILE A 639 27.90 10.30 -0.09
CA ILE A 639 27.07 9.96 -1.24
C ILE A 639 25.72 10.70 -1.26
N CYS A 640 25.35 11.29 -0.13
CA CYS A 640 24.07 11.91 0.12
C CYS A 640 24.09 13.44 0.07
N THR A 641 25.25 14.04 -0.17
CA THR A 641 25.47 15.49 -0.21
C THR A 641 24.41 16.29 -0.97
N LEU A 642 23.86 15.72 -2.05
CA LEU A 642 22.93 16.40 -2.95
C LEU A 642 21.44 16.18 -2.61
N LEU A 643 21.10 15.39 -1.58
CA LEU A 643 19.70 15.12 -1.27
C LEU A 643 18.89 16.35 -0.91
N PRO A 644 19.28 17.26 0.01
CA PRO A 644 18.42 18.37 0.41
C PRO A 644 18.32 19.50 -0.64
N ASN A 645 18.38 19.16 -1.94
CA ASN A 645 18.23 20.07 -3.05
C ASN A 645 16.88 19.91 -3.75
N ALA A 646 15.97 20.84 -3.45
CA ALA A 646 14.64 20.92 -4.06
C ALA A 646 14.64 21.01 -5.59
N ASP A 647 15.68 21.64 -6.12
CA ASP A 647 15.83 22.02 -7.51
C ASP A 647 16.75 21.04 -8.25
N ALA A 648 17.05 19.86 -7.69
CA ALA A 648 17.96 18.89 -8.30
C ALA A 648 17.54 18.47 -9.72
N LEU A 649 16.24 18.51 -10.01
CA LEU A 649 15.66 18.21 -11.33
C LEU A 649 15.51 19.43 -12.25
N ARG A 650 15.72 20.66 -11.74
CA ARG A 650 15.53 21.89 -12.52
C ARG A 650 16.57 21.96 -13.65
N GLY A 651 16.09 22.08 -14.88
CA GLY A 651 16.92 22.13 -16.08
C GLY A 651 17.52 20.78 -16.49
N LYS A 652 17.17 19.68 -15.81
CA LYS A 652 17.67 18.34 -16.15
C LYS A 652 16.93 17.77 -17.35
N ARG A 653 17.67 17.13 -18.25
CA ARG A 653 17.12 16.38 -19.39
C ARG A 653 17.02 14.90 -19.03
N VAL A 654 15.80 14.42 -18.85
CA VAL A 654 15.47 13.07 -18.40
C VAL A 654 15.12 12.21 -19.60
N GLY A 655 15.99 11.25 -19.94
CA GLY A 655 15.74 10.26 -20.98
C GLY A 655 14.74 9.19 -20.54
N VAL A 656 13.78 8.87 -21.39
CA VAL A 656 12.72 7.90 -21.09
C VAL A 656 12.68 6.85 -22.20
N PRO A 657 13.16 5.63 -21.93
CA PRO A 657 13.05 4.51 -22.85
C PRO A 657 11.60 4.26 -23.28
N LYS A 658 11.32 4.49 -24.58
CA LYS A 658 9.98 4.31 -25.18
C LYS A 658 9.38 2.94 -24.85
N MET A 659 10.21 1.90 -24.91
CA MET A 659 9.81 0.51 -24.68
C MET A 659 9.15 0.27 -23.31
N TYR A 660 9.44 1.09 -22.29
CA TYR A 660 8.90 0.91 -20.93
C TYR A 660 7.63 1.71 -20.64
N ILE A 661 7.15 2.49 -21.61
CA ILE A 661 6.00 3.39 -21.44
C ILE A 661 4.92 3.15 -22.50
N GLY A 662 4.92 1.96 -23.11
CA GLY A 662 3.96 1.56 -24.14
C GLY A 662 4.23 2.20 -25.51
N LEU A 663 5.40 2.81 -25.72
CA LEU A 663 5.84 3.34 -27.01
C LEU A 663 6.83 2.39 -27.68
N ARG A 664 6.98 2.54 -29.01
CA ARG A 664 7.86 1.68 -29.81
C ARG A 664 9.29 2.22 -29.85
N ASP A 665 10.25 1.39 -29.45
CA ASP A 665 11.66 1.58 -29.80
C ASP A 665 11.83 1.33 -31.32
N SER A 666 12.53 2.24 -32.01
CA SER A 666 12.67 2.16 -33.46
C SER A 666 13.73 1.17 -33.93
N ASP A 667 14.55 0.65 -33.02
CA ASP A 667 15.52 -0.39 -33.34
C ASP A 667 14.81 -1.75 -33.59
N PRO A 668 15.08 -2.43 -34.71
CA PRO A 668 14.41 -3.68 -35.06
C PRO A 668 14.76 -4.85 -34.12
N HIS A 669 15.84 -4.76 -33.35
CA HIS A 669 16.27 -5.78 -32.40
C HIS A 669 15.74 -5.55 -30.98
N ALA A 670 15.01 -4.45 -30.74
CA ALA A 670 14.45 -4.15 -29.43
C ALA A 670 13.37 -5.17 -29.04
N LYS A 671 13.58 -5.86 -27.90
CA LYS A 671 12.61 -6.80 -27.33
C LYS A 671 11.61 -6.05 -26.46
N HIS A 672 10.42 -5.78 -27.01
CA HIS A 672 9.40 -5.00 -26.30
C HIS A 672 8.84 -5.73 -25.07
N PRO A 673 8.89 -5.12 -23.87
CA PRO A 673 8.26 -5.66 -22.69
C PRO A 673 6.75 -5.40 -22.69
N HIS A 674 6.02 -6.20 -21.91
CA HIS A 674 4.63 -5.92 -21.57
C HIS A 674 4.57 -4.67 -20.68
N VAL A 675 3.66 -3.75 -20.97
CA VAL A 675 3.36 -2.59 -20.13
C VAL A 675 1.84 -2.43 -20.05
N SER A 676 1.28 -2.58 -18.86
CA SER A 676 -0.16 -2.50 -18.65
C SER A 676 -0.67 -1.06 -18.84
N PRO A 677 -1.93 -0.87 -19.27
CA PRO A 677 -2.52 0.47 -19.40
C PRO A 677 -2.48 1.29 -18.10
N GLU A 678 -2.58 0.64 -16.94
CA GLU A 678 -2.49 1.30 -15.64
C GLU A 678 -1.07 1.84 -15.35
N VAL A 679 -0.03 1.09 -15.71
CA VAL A 679 1.36 1.56 -15.57
C VAL A 679 1.63 2.74 -16.51
N ILE A 680 1.11 2.70 -17.75
CA ILE A 680 1.23 3.83 -18.69
C ILE A 680 0.57 5.09 -18.11
N GLN A 681 -0.58 4.95 -17.46
CA GLN A 681 -1.26 6.08 -16.81
C GLN A 681 -0.44 6.64 -15.63
N LEU A 682 0.07 5.77 -14.75
CA LEU A 682 0.93 6.19 -13.63
C LEU A 682 2.20 6.87 -14.14
N TRP A 683 2.82 6.35 -15.20
CA TRP A 683 3.95 6.98 -15.84
C TRP A 683 3.60 8.38 -16.35
N GLY A 684 2.45 8.56 -17.01
CA GLY A 684 2.00 9.87 -17.46
C GLY A 684 1.87 10.89 -16.32
N ASP A 685 1.43 10.46 -15.13
CA ASP A 685 1.42 11.29 -13.92
C ASP A 685 2.84 11.60 -13.42
N ALA A 686 3.73 10.61 -13.41
CA ALA A 686 5.13 10.79 -13.01
C ALA A 686 5.90 11.74 -13.94
N ALA A 687 5.73 11.61 -15.26
CA ALA A 687 6.32 12.49 -16.27
C ALA A 687 5.92 13.95 -16.06
N ARG A 688 4.62 14.22 -15.82
CA ARG A 688 4.14 15.58 -15.50
C ARG A 688 4.76 16.15 -14.23
N ARG A 689 5.06 15.31 -13.23
CA ARG A 689 5.75 15.75 -12.01
C ARG A 689 7.21 16.09 -12.27
N LEU A 690 7.90 15.30 -13.09
CA LEU A 690 9.26 15.63 -13.54
C LEU A 690 9.27 17.00 -14.24
N GLU A 691 8.33 17.22 -15.18
CA GLU A 691 8.18 18.51 -15.88
C GLU A 691 7.87 19.66 -14.92
N ALA A 692 6.98 19.44 -13.94
CA ALA A 692 6.64 20.45 -12.93
C ALA A 692 7.83 20.82 -12.02
N LEU A 693 8.77 19.89 -11.80
CA LEU A 693 10.03 20.13 -11.10
C LEU A 693 11.09 20.80 -11.99
N GLY A 694 10.74 21.14 -13.23
CA GLY A 694 11.59 21.85 -14.18
C GLY A 694 12.51 20.95 -15.00
N ALA A 695 12.29 19.63 -15.03
CA ALA A 695 12.99 18.73 -15.91
C ALA A 695 12.36 18.71 -17.31
N GLU A 696 13.16 18.43 -18.33
CA GLU A 696 12.70 18.14 -19.69
C GLU A 696 12.62 16.62 -19.89
N VAL A 697 11.44 16.11 -20.21
CA VAL A 697 11.24 14.69 -20.49
C VAL A 697 11.47 14.40 -21.97
N VAL A 698 12.46 13.55 -22.28
CA VAL A 698 12.88 13.21 -23.63
C VAL A 698 12.66 11.73 -23.91
N HIS A 699 11.77 11.39 -24.83
CA HIS A 699 11.52 9.99 -25.20
C HIS A 699 12.64 9.45 -26.09
N THR A 700 13.29 8.37 -25.67
CA THR A 700 14.45 7.80 -26.35
C THR A 700 14.30 6.32 -26.65
N ASN A 701 15.12 5.81 -27.57
CA ASN A 701 15.41 4.38 -27.62
C ASN A 701 16.33 4.01 -26.43
N PHE A 702 16.65 2.73 -26.25
CA PHE A 702 17.54 2.32 -25.16
C PHE A 702 18.61 1.31 -25.58
N PRO A 703 19.72 1.78 -26.21
CA PRO A 703 20.75 0.90 -26.76
C PRO A 703 21.39 -0.01 -25.71
N LEU A 704 21.53 0.44 -24.45
CA LEU A 704 22.03 -0.38 -23.34
C LEU A 704 21.34 -1.74 -23.24
N VAL A 705 20.01 -1.77 -23.40
CA VAL A 705 19.21 -3.00 -23.32
C VAL A 705 19.11 -3.64 -24.69
N THR A 706 18.79 -2.86 -25.73
CA THR A 706 18.59 -3.37 -27.08
C THR A 706 19.81 -4.12 -27.61
N ASN A 707 21.01 -3.54 -27.49
CA ASN A 707 22.24 -4.17 -27.97
C ASN A 707 22.63 -5.38 -27.11
N TYR A 708 22.39 -5.28 -25.80
CA TYR A 708 22.69 -6.34 -24.85
C TYR A 708 21.80 -7.57 -25.07
N GLU A 709 20.54 -7.39 -25.44
CA GLU A 709 19.59 -8.49 -25.67
C GLU A 709 19.51 -8.93 -27.14
N ASN A 710 20.31 -8.32 -28.02
CA ASN A 710 20.37 -8.66 -29.44
C ASN A 710 21.03 -10.03 -29.66
N ASP A 711 20.22 -11.07 -29.64
CA ASP A 711 20.62 -12.45 -29.82
C ASP A 711 20.94 -12.83 -31.27
N SER A 712 20.66 -11.96 -32.24
CA SER A 712 21.08 -12.18 -33.63
C SER A 712 22.60 -12.08 -33.82
N VAL A 713 23.32 -11.49 -32.86
CA VAL A 713 24.78 -11.34 -32.91
C VAL A 713 25.50 -12.59 -32.38
N SER A 714 25.14 -13.04 -31.18
CA SER A 714 25.84 -14.13 -30.50
C SER A 714 25.05 -15.43 -30.38
N GLY A 715 23.76 -15.48 -30.75
CA GLY A 715 22.86 -16.62 -30.49
C GLY A 715 22.44 -16.79 -29.03
N GLU A 716 23.13 -16.09 -28.13
CA GLU A 716 22.94 -16.09 -26.68
C GLU A 716 21.87 -15.09 -26.20
N ALA A 717 21.33 -15.30 -25.00
CA ALA A 717 20.34 -14.40 -24.39
C ALA A 717 20.89 -13.02 -23.99
N ASN A 718 22.21 -12.88 -23.92
CA ASN A 718 22.90 -11.63 -23.64
C ASN A 718 24.16 -11.52 -24.49
N ASN A 719 24.50 -10.31 -24.94
CA ASN A 719 25.62 -10.00 -25.82
C ASN A 719 26.46 -8.85 -25.22
N VAL A 720 27.79 -9.04 -25.20
CA VAL A 720 28.75 -8.02 -24.76
C VAL A 720 29.91 -8.07 -25.76
N VAL A 721 30.11 -6.97 -26.47
CA VAL A 721 31.15 -6.90 -27.51
C VAL A 721 32.52 -6.99 -26.85
N GLY A 722 33.37 -7.90 -27.35
CA GLY A 722 34.73 -8.09 -26.86
C GLY A 722 34.87 -9.14 -25.75
N ARG A 723 33.79 -9.78 -25.29
CA ARG A 723 33.86 -10.87 -24.31
C ARG A 723 34.43 -12.17 -24.92
N PRO A 724 34.96 -13.10 -24.10
CA PRO A 724 35.31 -14.46 -24.53
C PRO A 724 34.11 -15.22 -25.13
N SER A 725 34.35 -16.10 -26.12
CA SER A 725 33.28 -16.83 -26.83
C SER A 725 32.38 -17.67 -25.90
N GLU A 726 32.97 -18.36 -24.92
CA GLU A 726 32.26 -19.23 -23.97
C GLU A 726 31.92 -18.53 -22.64
N TRP A 727 31.94 -17.19 -22.61
CA TRP A 727 31.81 -16.43 -21.36
C TRP A 727 30.54 -16.76 -20.58
N ASN A 728 29.40 -16.91 -21.26
CA ASN A 728 28.14 -17.24 -20.59
C ASN A 728 28.22 -18.58 -19.85
N LYS A 729 28.90 -19.58 -20.41
CA LYS A 729 29.10 -20.89 -19.77
C LYS A 729 30.02 -20.78 -18.55
N VAL A 730 31.07 -19.96 -18.63
CA VAL A 730 32.00 -19.72 -17.52
C VAL A 730 31.31 -18.97 -16.38
N GLU A 731 30.67 -17.85 -16.71
CA GLU A 731 29.99 -16.98 -15.75
C GLU A 731 28.82 -17.68 -15.05
N ARG A 732 28.08 -18.52 -15.79
CA ARG A 732 26.91 -19.26 -15.26
C ARG A 732 27.23 -20.66 -14.75
N GLY A 733 28.51 -21.00 -14.64
CA GLY A 733 28.99 -22.32 -14.24
C GLY A 733 30.11 -22.19 -13.22
N VAL A 734 31.34 -22.38 -13.68
CA VAL A 734 32.52 -22.46 -12.81
C VAL A 734 32.72 -21.21 -11.94
N LEU A 735 32.37 -20.02 -12.44
CA LEU A 735 32.49 -18.79 -11.66
C LEU A 735 31.54 -18.78 -10.45
N ILE A 736 30.32 -19.28 -10.61
CA ILE A 736 29.36 -19.44 -9.50
C ILE A 736 29.87 -20.49 -8.52
N ALA A 737 30.24 -21.66 -9.05
CA ALA A 737 30.72 -22.78 -8.23
C ALA A 737 31.89 -22.34 -7.35
N LYS A 738 32.88 -21.66 -7.94
CA LYS A 738 34.04 -21.14 -7.21
C LYS A 738 33.67 -20.06 -6.20
N ALA A 739 32.78 -19.12 -6.56
CA ALA A 739 32.36 -18.07 -5.65
C ALA A 739 31.60 -18.60 -4.43
N TRP A 740 30.77 -19.64 -4.60
CA TRP A 740 30.06 -20.30 -3.49
C TRP A 740 31.03 -21.10 -2.61
N ASP A 741 31.99 -21.80 -3.22
CA ASP A 741 33.04 -22.52 -2.50
C ASP A 741 33.91 -21.57 -1.67
N ASP A 742 34.36 -20.45 -2.26
CA ASP A 742 35.10 -19.41 -1.56
C ASP A 742 34.32 -18.78 -0.41
N PHE A 743 33.01 -18.60 -0.58
CA PHE A 743 32.16 -18.13 0.51
C PHE A 743 32.13 -19.13 1.67
N LEU A 744 31.97 -20.43 1.37
CA LEU A 744 31.92 -21.49 2.38
C LEU A 744 33.26 -21.63 3.11
N ASP A 745 34.37 -21.61 2.38
CA ASP A 745 35.73 -21.63 2.94
C ASP A 745 35.95 -20.44 3.89
N GLN A 746 35.60 -19.23 3.44
CA GLN A 746 35.68 -18.02 4.27
C GLN A 746 34.67 -18.01 5.43
N ASN A 747 33.58 -18.77 5.32
CA ASN A 747 32.64 -18.94 6.42
C ASN A 747 33.18 -19.89 7.47
N ALA A 748 34.01 -20.86 7.10
CA ALA A 748 34.72 -21.77 8.02
C ALA A 748 33.77 -22.50 9.00
N ASP A 749 32.60 -22.94 8.53
CA ASP A 749 31.75 -23.85 9.30
C ASP A 749 32.37 -25.25 9.27
N ALA A 750 32.59 -25.85 10.44
CA ALA A 750 33.23 -27.16 10.56
C ALA A 750 32.47 -28.31 9.87
N LYS A 751 31.16 -28.13 9.61
CA LYS A 751 30.31 -29.15 8.97
C LYS A 751 30.16 -28.95 7.45
N LEU A 752 30.41 -27.75 6.95
CA LEU A 752 30.23 -27.40 5.55
C LEU A 752 31.22 -26.29 5.17
N SER A 753 32.39 -26.71 4.69
CA SER A 753 33.52 -25.83 4.36
C SER A 753 33.75 -25.67 2.86
N SER A 754 33.24 -26.60 2.06
CA SER A 754 33.32 -26.58 0.60
C SER A 754 31.95 -26.87 0.01
N LEU A 755 31.70 -26.38 -1.20
CA LEU A 755 30.49 -26.70 -1.94
C LEU A 755 30.40 -28.20 -2.27
N THR A 756 31.53 -28.91 -2.32
CA THR A 756 31.58 -30.37 -2.49
C THR A 756 31.18 -31.15 -1.25
N ASP A 757 31.06 -30.50 -0.09
CA ASP A 757 30.63 -31.13 1.17
C ASP A 757 29.10 -31.31 1.22
N ILE A 758 28.36 -30.70 0.29
CA ILE A 758 26.91 -30.81 0.21
C ILE A 758 26.50 -32.23 -0.18
N ALA A 759 25.82 -32.92 0.75
CA ALA A 759 25.42 -34.31 0.59
C ALA A 759 24.45 -34.54 -0.59
N ASP A 760 23.52 -33.62 -0.82
CA ASP A 760 22.58 -33.67 -1.95
C ASP A 760 22.57 -32.32 -2.69
N PRO A 761 23.36 -32.19 -3.77
CA PRO A 761 23.38 -30.98 -4.60
C PRO A 761 22.03 -30.61 -5.23
N ALA A 762 21.09 -31.56 -5.40
CA ALA A 762 19.76 -31.24 -5.92
C ALA A 762 18.97 -30.32 -4.97
N MET A 763 19.34 -30.31 -3.69
CA MET A 763 18.75 -29.46 -2.66
C MET A 763 19.31 -28.02 -2.65
N LEU A 764 20.27 -27.68 -3.52
CA LEU A 764 20.73 -26.30 -3.68
C LEU A 764 19.60 -25.39 -4.16
N PHE A 765 18.84 -25.83 -5.16
CA PHE A 765 17.62 -25.16 -5.61
C PHE A 765 16.59 -26.18 -6.11
N PRO A 766 15.93 -26.88 -5.19
CA PRO A 766 14.96 -27.90 -5.54
C PRO A 766 13.65 -27.25 -5.99
N LYS A 767 12.92 -27.96 -6.84
CA LYS A 767 11.62 -27.55 -7.40
C LYS A 767 10.67 -28.75 -7.41
N PRO A 768 9.35 -28.53 -7.37
CA PRO A 768 8.41 -29.64 -7.42
C PRO A 768 8.40 -30.27 -8.83
N PRO A 769 8.08 -31.57 -8.96
CA PRO A 769 7.88 -32.19 -10.27
C PRO A 769 6.80 -31.46 -11.06
N ALA A 770 7.00 -31.30 -12.37
CA ALA A 770 6.08 -30.61 -13.28
C ALA A 770 5.71 -29.17 -12.83
N TYR A 771 6.69 -28.42 -12.30
CA TYR A 771 6.49 -27.05 -11.87
C TYR A 771 5.99 -26.15 -13.01
N ILE A 772 4.74 -25.65 -12.91
CA ILE A 772 4.09 -24.86 -13.96
C ILE A 772 4.96 -23.70 -14.46
N PRO A 773 5.58 -22.86 -13.59
CA PRO A 773 6.43 -21.77 -14.05
C PRO A 773 7.63 -22.21 -14.90
N ASP A 774 8.14 -23.44 -14.71
CA ASP A 774 9.28 -23.94 -15.47
C ASP A 774 8.94 -24.20 -16.95
N THR A 775 7.64 -24.32 -17.29
CA THR A 775 7.20 -24.44 -18.70
C THR A 775 7.46 -23.19 -19.54
N PHE A 776 7.70 -22.04 -18.90
CA PHE A 776 7.99 -20.77 -19.56
C PHE A 776 9.45 -20.30 -19.35
N LEU A 777 10.31 -21.15 -18.80
CA LEU A 777 11.72 -20.82 -18.62
C LEU A 777 12.43 -20.68 -19.96
N GLU A 778 13.27 -19.65 -20.05
CA GLU A 778 14.15 -19.46 -21.19
C GLU A 778 15.33 -20.44 -21.09
N VAL A 779 15.36 -21.46 -21.96
CA VAL A 779 16.40 -22.50 -21.98
C VAL A 779 17.82 -21.91 -22.07
N ARG A 780 17.99 -20.83 -22.85
CA ARG A 780 19.29 -20.14 -23.01
C ARG A 780 19.81 -19.48 -21.73
N ASN A 781 18.96 -19.32 -20.73
CA ASN A 781 19.29 -18.70 -19.45
C ASN A 781 19.43 -19.71 -18.31
N TRP A 782 19.28 -21.01 -18.59
CA TRP A 782 19.26 -22.07 -17.59
C TRP A 782 20.64 -22.32 -16.95
N ILE A 783 20.62 -22.73 -15.67
CA ILE A 783 21.78 -23.12 -14.87
C ILE A 783 21.49 -24.46 -14.22
N ASP A 784 22.44 -25.39 -14.34
CA ASP A 784 22.42 -26.65 -13.62
C ASP A 784 23.05 -26.48 -12.23
N TYR A 785 22.25 -26.02 -11.26
CA TYR A 785 22.70 -25.80 -9.89
C TYR A 785 23.19 -27.08 -9.20
N ALA A 786 22.56 -28.22 -9.49
CA ALA A 786 22.95 -29.51 -8.92
C ALA A 786 24.30 -29.99 -9.46
N GLY A 787 24.64 -29.62 -10.69
CA GLY A 787 25.93 -29.90 -11.32
C GLY A 787 27.09 -29.00 -10.85
N LEU A 788 26.83 -27.84 -10.22
CA LEU A 788 27.89 -26.89 -9.87
C LEU A 788 29.02 -27.46 -8.98
N PRO A 789 28.75 -28.28 -7.95
CA PRO A 789 29.84 -28.87 -7.15
C PRO A 789 30.82 -29.70 -7.98
N SER A 790 30.34 -30.34 -9.07
CA SER A 790 31.19 -31.15 -9.95
C SER A 790 32.18 -30.31 -10.79
N LEU A 791 31.97 -29.00 -10.88
CA LEU A 791 32.87 -28.08 -11.58
C LEU A 791 34.09 -27.68 -10.74
N LEU A 792 34.12 -28.02 -9.45
CA LEU A 792 35.22 -27.69 -8.53
C LEU A 792 36.32 -28.75 -8.55
N THR A 793 37.05 -28.82 -9.68
CA THR A 793 38.28 -29.61 -9.76
C THR A 793 39.36 -29.04 -8.85
N GLU A 794 40.39 -29.83 -8.53
CA GLU A 794 41.56 -29.35 -7.76
C GLU A 794 42.17 -28.07 -8.36
N ASP A 795 42.30 -28.00 -9.69
CA ASP A 795 42.81 -26.81 -10.37
C ASP A 795 41.91 -25.58 -10.13
N VAL A 796 40.59 -25.75 -10.19
CA VAL A 796 39.63 -24.67 -9.96
C VAL A 796 39.66 -24.23 -8.50
N LYS A 797 39.69 -25.16 -7.54
CA LYS A 797 39.76 -24.85 -6.11
C LYS A 797 41.01 -24.04 -5.76
N ASN A 798 42.15 -24.42 -6.32
CA ASN A 798 43.45 -23.77 -6.09
C ASN A 798 43.63 -22.45 -6.88
N THR A 799 42.75 -22.14 -7.84
CA THR A 799 42.79 -20.90 -8.61
C THR A 799 42.00 -19.80 -7.89
N PRO A 800 42.59 -18.64 -7.55
CA PRO A 800 41.82 -17.53 -7.00
C PRO A 800 40.68 -17.12 -7.95
N LEU A 801 39.50 -16.79 -7.41
CA LEU A 801 38.29 -16.46 -8.18
C LEU A 801 38.55 -15.42 -9.29
N GLN A 802 39.25 -14.35 -8.95
CA GLN A 802 39.63 -13.25 -9.85
C GLN A 802 40.65 -13.64 -10.93
N SER A 803 41.27 -14.81 -10.81
CA SER A 803 42.25 -15.34 -11.78
C SER A 803 41.65 -16.40 -12.70
N LEU A 804 40.36 -16.73 -12.58
CA LEU A 804 39.71 -17.67 -13.47
C LEU A 804 39.78 -17.21 -14.94
N PRO A 805 40.00 -18.14 -15.90
CA PRO A 805 40.16 -17.80 -17.31
C PRO A 805 39.00 -16.97 -17.89
N GLY A 806 39.35 -15.99 -18.72
CA GLY A 806 38.39 -15.12 -19.41
C GLY A 806 38.05 -13.82 -18.69
N LEU A 807 38.27 -13.72 -17.36
CA LEU A 807 37.97 -12.51 -16.59
C LEU A 807 38.73 -11.26 -17.06
N ALA A 808 40.02 -11.43 -17.38
CA ALA A 808 40.88 -10.35 -17.88
C ALA A 808 40.34 -9.68 -19.16
N GLN A 809 39.57 -10.42 -19.96
CA GLN A 809 38.92 -9.93 -21.16
C GLN A 809 37.47 -9.50 -20.88
N ALA A 810 36.72 -10.26 -20.08
CA ALA A 810 35.31 -10.03 -19.84
C ALA A 810 35.04 -8.75 -19.04
N LEU A 811 35.79 -8.48 -17.97
CA LEU A 811 35.51 -7.30 -17.13
C LEU A 811 35.71 -5.98 -17.89
N PRO A 812 36.82 -5.76 -18.62
CA PRO A 812 36.96 -4.56 -19.46
C PRO A 812 35.89 -4.49 -20.56
N ALA A 813 35.45 -5.61 -21.12
CA ALA A 813 34.40 -5.64 -22.14
C ALA A 813 33.04 -5.18 -21.59
N LEU A 814 32.69 -5.55 -20.35
CA LEU A 814 31.48 -5.07 -19.67
C LEU A 814 31.50 -3.54 -19.48
N GLU A 815 32.62 -3.01 -18.98
CA GLU A 815 32.81 -1.58 -18.77
C GLU A 815 32.78 -0.81 -20.10
N ALA A 816 33.43 -1.34 -21.14
CA ALA A 816 33.42 -0.76 -22.47
C ALA A 816 32.02 -0.76 -23.09
N GLN A 817 31.21 -1.81 -22.84
CA GLN A 817 29.82 -1.86 -23.30
C GLN A 817 28.97 -0.79 -22.59
N ARG A 818 29.08 -0.63 -21.27
CA ARG A 818 28.40 0.45 -20.53
C ARG A 818 28.81 1.81 -21.08
N ALA A 819 30.11 2.05 -21.23
CA ALA A 819 30.64 3.33 -21.67
C ALA A 819 30.11 3.73 -23.05
N ARG A 820 29.95 2.78 -23.98
CA ARG A 820 29.37 3.04 -25.31
C ARG A 820 27.86 3.26 -25.25
N ASP A 821 27.14 2.31 -24.66
CA ASP A 821 25.69 2.22 -24.82
C ASP A 821 24.89 3.01 -23.77
N LEU A 822 25.56 3.50 -22.73
CA LEU A 822 24.99 4.40 -21.74
C LEU A 822 25.75 5.73 -21.69
N ASP A 823 27.01 5.73 -21.28
CA ASP A 823 27.70 6.98 -20.88
C ASP A 823 27.91 7.93 -22.08
N THR A 824 28.44 7.39 -23.18
CA THR A 824 28.65 8.11 -24.45
C THR A 824 27.31 8.45 -25.10
N TRP A 825 26.37 7.51 -25.10
CA TRP A 825 25.03 7.72 -25.66
C TRP A 825 24.26 8.83 -24.94
N MET A 826 24.24 8.84 -23.60
CA MET A 826 23.63 9.90 -22.80
C MET A 826 24.29 11.25 -23.08
N THR A 827 25.63 11.29 -23.17
CA THR A 827 26.37 12.50 -23.50
C THR A 827 26.01 13.04 -24.88
N THR A 828 25.95 12.14 -25.88
CA THR A 828 25.59 12.49 -27.27
C THR A 828 24.16 13.02 -27.39
N ASN A 829 23.24 12.51 -26.57
CA ASN A 829 21.84 12.93 -26.54
C ASN A 829 21.54 14.04 -25.52
N ALA A 830 22.59 14.59 -24.88
CA ALA A 830 22.50 15.60 -23.82
C ALA A 830 21.51 15.19 -22.72
N LEU A 831 21.63 13.97 -22.20
CA LEU A 831 20.82 13.43 -21.11
C LEU A 831 21.61 13.50 -19.80
N ASP A 832 20.96 14.00 -18.76
CA ASP A 832 21.49 14.01 -17.40
C ASP A 832 21.27 12.66 -16.71
N LEU A 833 20.06 12.11 -16.84
CA LEU A 833 19.65 10.85 -16.23
C LEU A 833 18.53 10.19 -17.03
N LEU A 834 18.22 8.95 -16.69
CA LEU A 834 17.08 8.21 -17.22
C LEU A 834 16.00 8.04 -16.15
N ALA A 835 14.73 7.99 -16.58
CA ALA A 835 13.61 7.62 -15.72
C ALA A 835 12.63 6.71 -16.46
N PHE A 836 12.18 5.64 -15.82
CA PHE A 836 11.20 4.71 -16.38
C PHE A 836 10.47 3.91 -15.29
N PRO A 837 9.25 3.39 -15.55
CA PRO A 837 8.57 2.50 -14.60
C PRO A 837 9.45 1.30 -14.25
N ALA A 838 9.53 0.96 -12.96
CA ALA A 838 10.33 -0.19 -12.51
C ALA A 838 9.78 -1.53 -13.04
N GLN A 839 8.47 -1.62 -13.25
CA GLN A 839 7.76 -2.80 -13.75
C GLN A 839 6.75 -2.37 -14.82
N GLY A 840 6.47 -3.24 -15.79
CA GLY A 840 5.40 -3.07 -16.76
C GLY A 840 4.04 -3.56 -16.26
N ASP A 841 4.01 -4.54 -15.35
CA ASP A 841 2.85 -4.93 -14.55
C ASP A 841 3.30 -5.77 -13.32
N VAL A 842 2.37 -6.27 -12.53
CA VAL A 842 2.63 -7.09 -11.34
C VAL A 842 2.16 -8.52 -11.55
N GLY A 843 3.00 -9.49 -11.18
CA GLY A 843 2.70 -10.92 -11.25
C GLY A 843 1.68 -11.39 -10.22
N LEU A 844 0.99 -12.49 -10.52
CA LEU A 844 -0.10 -13.07 -9.74
C LEU A 844 0.42 -14.15 -8.78
N ALA A 845 -0.12 -14.21 -7.56
CA ALA A 845 0.41 -15.05 -6.48
C ALA A 845 0.12 -16.55 -6.67
N ASP A 846 -0.92 -16.91 -7.42
CA ASP A 846 -1.38 -18.29 -7.66
C ASP A 846 -0.70 -18.98 -8.85
N LEU A 847 0.34 -18.36 -9.43
CA LEU A 847 1.00 -18.83 -10.65
C LEU A 847 1.60 -20.25 -10.59
N GLU A 848 1.85 -20.77 -9.40
CA GLU A 848 2.39 -22.12 -9.20
C GLU A 848 1.31 -23.21 -9.35
N THR A 849 0.04 -22.79 -9.39
CA THR A 849 -1.14 -23.65 -9.56
C THR A 849 -2.03 -23.23 -10.73
N ASN A 850 -1.74 -22.09 -11.36
CA ASN A 850 -2.56 -21.49 -12.42
C ASN A 850 -1.69 -21.07 -13.62
N VAL A 851 -1.93 -21.71 -14.77
CA VAL A 851 -1.15 -21.50 -16.01
C VAL A 851 -1.36 -20.10 -16.59
N GLU A 852 -2.55 -19.51 -16.50
CA GLU A 852 -2.79 -18.14 -16.99
C GLU A 852 -2.01 -17.12 -16.15
N SER A 853 -2.03 -17.30 -14.82
CA SER A 853 -1.24 -16.50 -13.90
C SER A 853 0.27 -16.65 -14.14
N ALA A 854 0.75 -17.86 -14.44
CA ALA A 854 2.14 -18.10 -14.83
C ALA A 854 2.49 -17.41 -16.14
N THR A 855 1.64 -17.54 -17.16
CA THR A 855 1.82 -16.90 -18.47
C THR A 855 1.98 -15.39 -18.33
N HIS A 856 1.10 -14.74 -17.56
CA HIS A 856 1.17 -13.30 -17.29
C HIS A 856 2.43 -12.92 -16.50
N SER A 857 2.70 -13.62 -15.40
CA SER A 857 3.79 -13.29 -14.49
C SER A 857 5.18 -13.52 -15.10
N LEU A 858 5.26 -14.28 -16.20
CA LEU A 858 6.49 -14.61 -16.92
C LEU A 858 6.68 -13.81 -18.22
N LEU A 859 5.83 -12.80 -18.48
CA LEU A 859 6.05 -11.83 -19.55
C LEU A 859 7.29 -10.95 -19.28
N ASN A 860 7.99 -10.56 -20.34
CA ASN A 860 9.04 -9.53 -20.25
C ASN A 860 8.44 -8.23 -19.70
N GLY A 861 9.14 -7.55 -18.78
CA GLY A 861 8.61 -6.40 -18.03
C GLY A 861 7.74 -6.75 -16.81
N VAL A 862 7.43 -8.03 -16.57
CA VAL A 862 6.73 -8.52 -15.37
C VAL A 862 7.59 -9.52 -14.59
N LYS A 863 8.29 -10.41 -15.29
CA LYS A 863 9.16 -11.42 -14.68
C LYS A 863 10.44 -10.86 -14.07
N TYR A 864 10.85 -9.69 -14.55
CA TYR A 864 11.97 -8.88 -14.10
C TYR A 864 11.51 -7.42 -14.05
N SER A 865 12.18 -6.60 -13.24
CA SER A 865 12.08 -5.16 -13.45
C SER A 865 12.61 -4.77 -14.82
N ASN A 866 12.07 -3.68 -15.37
CA ASN A 866 12.55 -3.08 -16.61
C ASN A 866 14.07 -2.84 -16.55
N GLY A 867 14.73 -3.08 -17.68
CA GLY A 867 16.19 -3.13 -17.81
C GLY A 867 16.79 -4.55 -17.74
N ASN A 868 16.01 -5.56 -17.31
CA ASN A 868 16.40 -6.96 -17.26
C ASN A 868 17.81 -7.14 -16.65
N ARG A 869 18.68 -7.93 -17.28
CA ARG A 869 20.04 -8.22 -16.81
C ARG A 869 21.05 -7.11 -17.15
N ALA A 870 20.78 -6.30 -18.17
CA ALA A 870 21.73 -5.30 -18.68
C ALA A 870 22.17 -4.30 -17.59
N ILE A 871 21.22 -3.80 -16.79
CA ILE A 871 21.50 -2.79 -15.75
C ILE A 871 22.58 -3.26 -14.77
N ARG A 872 22.43 -4.47 -14.21
CA ARG A 872 23.38 -5.00 -13.21
C ARG A 872 24.65 -5.55 -13.84
N HIS A 873 24.54 -6.28 -14.94
CA HIS A 873 25.71 -6.87 -15.59
C HIS A 873 26.67 -5.79 -16.11
N LEU A 874 26.16 -4.61 -16.48
CA LEU A 874 26.96 -3.46 -16.93
C LEU A 874 27.25 -2.43 -15.82
N GLY A 875 26.81 -2.68 -14.58
CA GLY A 875 27.18 -1.86 -13.41
C GLY A 875 26.53 -0.48 -13.37
N VAL A 876 25.29 -0.34 -13.85
CA VAL A 876 24.58 0.94 -13.99
C VAL A 876 23.84 1.31 -12.71
N PRO A 877 24.25 2.35 -11.95
CA PRO A 877 23.58 2.71 -10.70
C PRO A 877 22.12 3.11 -10.92
N THR A 878 21.28 2.79 -9.93
CA THR A 878 19.85 3.17 -9.97
C THR A 878 19.31 3.54 -8.61
N VAL A 879 18.31 4.42 -8.61
CA VAL A 879 17.48 4.74 -7.44
C VAL A 879 16.02 4.56 -7.84
N SER A 880 15.26 3.79 -7.07
CA SER A 880 13.84 3.54 -7.35
C SER A 880 13.01 4.10 -6.22
N VAL A 881 11.99 4.89 -6.55
CA VAL A 881 11.07 5.53 -5.58
C VAL A 881 9.61 5.37 -6.03
N PRO A 882 8.64 5.39 -5.10
CA PRO A 882 7.22 5.22 -5.44
C PRO A 882 6.73 6.25 -6.45
N MET A 883 6.11 5.80 -7.54
CA MET A 883 5.40 6.68 -8.48
C MET A 883 3.88 6.61 -8.35
N GLY A 884 3.35 5.56 -7.70
CA GLY A 884 1.92 5.45 -7.40
C GLY A 884 1.45 4.02 -7.19
N VAL A 885 0.13 3.85 -7.15
CA VAL A 885 -0.56 2.56 -6.97
C VAL A 885 -1.48 2.30 -8.17
N LEU A 886 -1.41 1.09 -8.72
CA LEU A 886 -2.30 0.61 -9.78
C LEU A 886 -3.72 0.48 -9.22
N ARG A 887 -4.64 1.36 -9.63
CA ARG A 887 -5.97 1.49 -9.01
C ARG A 887 -6.79 0.21 -9.05
N GLY A 888 -6.71 -0.56 -10.14
CA GLY A 888 -7.44 -1.82 -10.31
C GLY A 888 -6.83 -2.98 -9.51
N LYS A 889 -5.53 -2.90 -9.19
CA LYS A 889 -4.79 -3.98 -8.52
C LYS A 889 -4.51 -3.70 -7.04
N GLY A 890 -4.52 -2.45 -6.62
CA GLY A 890 -4.08 -2.04 -5.28
C GLY A 890 -2.59 -2.30 -5.03
N MET A 891 -1.79 -2.46 -6.09
CA MET A 891 -0.35 -2.74 -6.01
C MET A 891 0.47 -1.50 -6.38
N PRO A 892 1.52 -1.17 -5.61
CA PRO A 892 2.39 -0.06 -5.95
C PRO A 892 3.32 -0.38 -7.13
N VAL A 893 3.77 0.67 -7.80
CA VAL A 893 4.84 0.63 -8.79
C VAL A 893 5.75 1.83 -8.57
N ASN A 894 7.07 1.62 -8.68
CA ASN A 894 8.07 2.67 -8.60
C ASN A 894 8.42 3.26 -9.96
N VAL A 895 8.95 4.47 -9.96
CA VAL A 895 9.82 4.98 -11.03
C VAL A 895 11.27 4.63 -10.67
N THR A 896 12.04 4.15 -11.64
CA THR A 896 13.48 3.91 -11.51
C THR A 896 14.22 5.00 -12.23
N PHE A 897 15.10 5.70 -11.51
CA PHE A 897 16.10 6.59 -12.06
C PHE A 897 17.39 5.80 -12.27
N ALA A 898 18.03 5.97 -13.43
CA ALA A 898 19.31 5.35 -13.75
C ALA A 898 20.26 6.39 -14.38
N GLY A 899 21.56 6.21 -14.25
CA GLY A 899 22.55 7.17 -14.75
C GLY A 899 23.92 6.56 -14.91
N ARG A 900 24.91 7.42 -15.16
CA ARG A 900 26.30 7.02 -15.37
C ARG A 900 26.87 6.40 -14.09
N ALA A 901 27.80 5.46 -14.26
CA ALA A 901 28.52 4.89 -13.13
C ALA A 901 29.26 5.99 -12.36
N TYR A 902 29.21 5.93 -11.04
CA TYR A 902 29.84 6.84 -10.08
C TYR A 902 29.26 8.26 -10.04
N GLU A 903 28.12 8.51 -10.69
CA GLU A 903 27.30 9.72 -10.52
C GLU A 903 26.12 9.49 -9.54
N ASP A 904 26.26 8.51 -8.64
CA ASP A 904 25.21 8.04 -7.73
C ASP A 904 24.59 9.17 -6.88
N ALA A 905 25.40 10.13 -6.42
CA ALA A 905 24.93 11.28 -5.63
C ALA A 905 23.92 12.16 -6.41
N VAL A 906 24.14 12.35 -7.73
CA VAL A 906 23.24 13.12 -8.59
C VAL A 906 21.91 12.37 -8.73
N LEU A 907 21.96 11.05 -8.93
CA LEU A 907 20.77 10.21 -9.02
C LEU A 907 19.96 10.23 -7.72
N LEU A 908 20.63 10.11 -6.57
CA LEU A 908 19.98 10.17 -5.26
C LEU A 908 19.31 11.54 -5.03
N GLY A 909 19.99 12.65 -5.38
CA GLY A 909 19.40 13.99 -5.30
C GLY A 909 18.17 14.18 -6.19
N CYS A 910 18.22 13.68 -7.44
CA CYS A 910 17.08 13.74 -8.36
C CYS A 910 15.89 12.90 -7.87
N ALA A 911 16.14 11.68 -7.39
CA ALA A 911 15.11 10.80 -6.85
C ALA A 911 14.48 11.37 -5.58
N TRP A 912 15.27 12.00 -4.70
CA TRP A 912 14.77 12.71 -3.53
C TRP A 912 13.87 13.89 -3.91
N ALA A 913 14.29 14.72 -4.88
CA ALA A 913 13.49 15.85 -5.35
C ALA A 913 12.15 15.38 -5.92
N PHE A 914 12.15 14.28 -6.69
CA PHE A 914 10.93 13.64 -7.18
C PHE A 914 10.06 13.11 -6.04
N GLU A 915 10.60 12.31 -5.12
CA GLU A 915 9.83 11.70 -4.03
C GLU A 915 9.17 12.77 -3.14
N ARG A 916 9.91 13.82 -2.78
CA ARG A 916 9.43 14.88 -1.88
C ARG A 916 8.21 15.62 -2.44
N GLU A 917 8.17 15.81 -3.76
CA GLU A 917 7.03 16.42 -4.48
C GLU A 917 5.92 15.39 -4.73
N ALA A 918 6.28 14.15 -5.04
CA ALA A 918 5.34 13.10 -5.42
C ALA A 918 4.55 12.57 -4.22
N ARG A 919 5.23 12.25 -3.11
CA ARG A 919 4.71 11.63 -1.87
C ARG A 919 3.76 10.48 -2.14
N MET A 920 4.13 9.60 -3.07
CA MET A 920 3.24 8.57 -3.62
C MET A 920 3.23 7.26 -2.83
N ARG A 921 4.07 7.13 -1.80
CA ARG A 921 4.01 5.98 -0.89
C ARG A 921 2.67 5.97 -0.17
N VAL A 922 2.07 4.79 -0.08
CA VAL A 922 0.87 4.54 0.73
C VAL A 922 1.17 3.36 1.66
N SER A 923 0.79 3.45 2.93
CA SER A 923 0.91 2.31 3.87
C SER A 923 0.14 1.09 3.32
N PRO A 924 0.67 -0.13 3.45
CA PRO A 924 0.00 -1.32 2.93
C PRO A 924 -1.36 -1.57 3.61
N SER A 925 -2.33 -2.05 2.84
CA SER A 925 -3.71 -2.17 3.29
C SER A 925 -3.96 -3.35 4.24
N LEU A 926 -3.13 -4.40 4.17
CA LEU A 926 -3.26 -5.62 4.96
C LEU A 926 -2.53 -5.55 6.31
N THR A 927 -1.68 -4.54 6.49
CA THR A 927 -0.88 -4.30 7.70
C THR A 927 -1.15 -2.90 8.25
N LYS A 928 -2.41 -2.61 8.52
CA LYS A 928 -2.80 -1.36 9.19
C LYS A 928 -2.17 -1.28 10.59
N SER A 929 -2.05 -0.06 11.12
CA SER A 929 -1.60 0.14 12.51
C SER A 929 -2.51 -0.61 13.47
N LEU A 930 -1.90 -1.28 14.44
CA LEU A 930 -2.51 -1.92 15.60
C LEU A 930 -2.46 -0.95 16.79
N GLU A 931 -3.31 -1.16 17.79
CA GLU A 931 -3.23 -0.43 19.06
C GLU A 931 -1.89 -0.68 19.76
N THR A 932 -1.37 -1.91 19.64
CA THR A 932 -0.08 -2.34 20.18
C THR A 932 1.13 -1.73 19.47
N ASP A 933 0.94 -1.02 18.34
CA ASP A 933 2.03 -0.29 17.66
C ASP A 933 2.36 1.05 18.33
N CYS A 934 1.55 1.46 19.31
CA CYS A 934 1.68 2.71 20.03
C CYS A 934 2.35 2.50 21.40
N VAL A 935 3.49 3.15 21.63
CA VAL A 935 4.19 3.18 22.92
C VAL A 935 3.80 4.44 23.70
N VAL A 936 3.17 4.30 24.86
CA VAL A 936 2.78 5.44 25.71
C VAL A 936 4.00 5.95 26.49
N ALA A 937 4.21 7.27 26.49
CA ALA A 937 5.34 7.92 27.16
C ALA A 937 5.37 7.63 28.67
N ARG A 938 6.56 7.37 29.22
CA ARG A 938 6.75 7.21 30.67
C ARG A 938 6.94 8.58 31.34
N SER A 939 6.35 8.77 32.51
CA SER A 939 6.38 10.04 33.24
C SER A 939 7.67 10.32 34.04
N THR A 940 8.74 9.52 33.91
CA THR A 940 9.95 9.70 34.72
C THR A 940 11.22 9.56 33.90
N GLY A 941 12.01 10.64 33.85
CA GLY A 941 13.32 10.68 33.23
C GLY A 941 14.33 9.79 33.98
N LEU A 942 15.15 9.07 33.23
CA LEU A 942 16.32 8.32 33.74
C LEU A 942 17.45 9.29 34.14
N ASN A 943 17.17 10.26 35.02
CA ASN A 943 18.21 11.13 35.56
C ASN A 943 18.84 10.46 36.78
N GLY A 944 20.00 9.82 36.58
CA GLY A 944 21.03 9.78 37.62
C GLY A 944 21.38 8.46 38.32
N THR A 945 20.83 7.30 37.96
CA THR A 945 21.31 6.02 38.53
C THR A 945 21.40 4.90 37.51
N VAL A 946 22.62 4.65 37.01
CA VAL A 946 23.00 3.59 36.05
C VAL A 946 23.00 2.18 36.68
N ASP A 947 22.94 2.08 38.02
CA ASP A 947 23.22 0.83 38.76
C ASP A 947 22.01 -0.09 39.02
N ARG A 948 20.80 0.27 38.59
CA ARG A 948 19.60 -0.56 38.85
C ARG A 948 19.13 -1.28 37.59
N LYS A 949 19.74 -2.44 37.33
CA LYS A 949 19.36 -3.36 36.25
C LYS A 949 18.40 -4.44 36.72
N ILE A 950 17.40 -4.72 35.89
CA ILE A 950 16.61 -5.94 35.99
C ILE A 950 17.45 -7.07 35.38
N ASN A 951 17.39 -8.24 36.00
CA ASN A 951 17.94 -9.51 35.55
C ASN A 951 16.76 -10.47 35.40
N LEU A 952 16.15 -10.46 34.22
CA LEU A 952 15.07 -11.34 33.81
C LEU A 952 15.64 -12.63 33.21
N SER A 953 15.16 -13.77 33.67
CA SER A 953 15.34 -15.05 33.01
C SER A 953 13.99 -15.65 32.63
N VAL A 954 13.94 -16.28 31.46
CA VAL A 954 12.79 -17.10 31.04
C VAL A 954 13.33 -18.52 30.94
N GLY A 955 12.72 -19.41 31.71
CA GLY A 955 13.04 -20.83 31.76
C GLY A 955 12.34 -21.58 30.63
N LYS A 956 11.63 -22.66 30.97
CA LYS A 956 10.95 -23.49 29.98
C LYS A 956 9.69 -22.77 29.47
N VAL A 957 9.49 -22.79 28.16
CA VAL A 957 8.23 -22.42 27.51
C VAL A 957 7.68 -23.66 26.81
N CYS A 958 6.47 -24.06 27.17
CA CYS A 958 5.79 -25.21 26.57
C CYS A 958 4.41 -24.80 26.06
N ALA A 959 3.98 -25.40 24.96
CA ALA A 959 2.61 -25.26 24.48
C ALA A 959 1.96 -26.64 24.39
N THR A 960 0.82 -26.79 25.06
CA THR A 960 0.03 -28.02 25.05
C THR A 960 -1.34 -27.73 24.50
N LYS A 961 -1.77 -28.51 23.52
CA LYS A 961 -3.10 -28.39 22.94
C LYS A 961 -4.16 -28.90 23.92
N LEU A 962 -5.22 -28.13 24.13
CA LEU A 962 -6.38 -28.47 24.94
C LEU A 962 -7.48 -29.14 24.10
N ASP A 963 -8.41 -29.83 24.75
CA ASP A 963 -9.46 -30.64 24.11
C ASP A 963 -10.44 -29.80 23.27
N ASP A 964 -10.57 -28.50 23.56
CA ASP A 964 -11.42 -27.54 22.84
C ASP A 964 -10.73 -26.91 21.62
N GLY A 965 -9.46 -27.24 21.37
CA GLY A 965 -8.66 -26.71 20.28
C GLY A 965 -7.84 -25.45 20.63
N GLU A 966 -8.00 -24.90 21.85
CA GLU A 966 -7.13 -23.86 22.38
C GLU A 966 -5.77 -24.43 22.80
N TRP A 967 -4.78 -23.56 23.00
CA TRP A 967 -3.46 -23.93 23.48
C TRP A 967 -3.21 -23.35 24.87
N CYS A 968 -2.72 -24.18 25.79
CA CYS A 968 -2.14 -23.73 27.04
C CYS A 968 -0.65 -23.50 26.83
N VAL A 969 -0.19 -22.26 27.03
CA VAL A 969 1.21 -21.86 26.97
C VAL A 969 1.72 -21.67 28.39
N ASP A 970 2.51 -22.62 28.86
CA ASP A 970 3.20 -22.54 30.15
C ASP A 970 4.49 -21.75 30.00
N VAL A 971 4.63 -20.69 30.78
CA VAL A 971 5.82 -19.84 30.83
C VAL A 971 6.27 -19.74 32.28
N GLU A 972 7.53 -20.07 32.54
CA GLU A 972 8.16 -19.89 33.85
C GLU A 972 9.49 -19.13 33.72
N GLY A 973 9.89 -18.46 34.79
CA GLY A 973 11.10 -17.67 34.81
C GLY A 973 11.40 -17.06 36.17
N SER A 974 12.43 -16.23 36.21
CA SER A 974 12.80 -15.51 37.41
C SER A 974 13.23 -14.08 37.11
N VAL A 975 13.09 -13.21 38.11
CA VAL A 975 13.56 -11.83 38.08
C VAL A 975 14.15 -11.47 39.45
N ASN A 976 15.20 -10.66 39.45
CA ASN A 976 15.73 -10.11 40.70
C ASN A 976 14.77 -9.06 41.28
N LEU A 977 14.01 -9.41 42.32
CA LEU A 977 13.24 -8.42 43.07
C LEU A 977 14.18 -7.63 43.98
N GLY A 978 14.38 -6.35 43.66
CA GLY A 978 14.98 -5.36 44.56
C GLY A 978 13.94 -4.70 45.47
N ALA A 979 14.28 -3.55 46.06
CA ALA A 979 13.35 -2.73 46.86
C ALA A 979 12.31 -1.94 46.03
N VAL A 980 12.12 -2.31 44.75
CA VAL A 980 11.28 -1.59 43.78
C VAL A 980 10.30 -2.58 43.16
N ASP A 981 9.05 -2.16 43.00
CA ASP A 981 8.00 -2.96 42.34
C ASP A 981 8.37 -3.23 40.88
N ILE A 982 8.41 -4.52 40.50
CA ILE A 982 8.61 -4.95 39.11
C ILE A 982 7.26 -5.37 38.51
N THR A 983 6.96 -4.83 37.33
CA THR A 983 5.83 -5.23 36.49
C THR A 983 6.32 -6.13 35.37
N LEU A 984 5.64 -7.25 35.16
CA LEU A 984 5.91 -8.20 34.10
C LEU A 984 4.82 -8.11 33.03
N GLN A 985 5.24 -8.00 31.78
CA GLN A 985 4.41 -8.12 30.59
C GLN A 985 4.77 -9.42 29.88
N VAL A 986 3.78 -10.23 29.53
CA VAL A 986 3.97 -11.42 28.69
C VAL A 986 3.03 -11.33 27.49
N CYS A 987 3.63 -11.36 26.30
CA CYS A 987 2.92 -11.38 25.03
C CYS A 987 3.09 -12.75 24.37
N VAL A 988 1.98 -13.34 23.94
CA VAL A 988 1.93 -14.64 23.23
C VAL A 988 1.41 -14.39 21.83
N ASP A 989 2.23 -14.68 20.83
CA ASP A 989 2.00 -14.31 19.42
C ASP A 989 1.53 -12.86 19.22
N GLY A 990 2.06 -11.92 20.02
CA GLY A 990 1.74 -10.50 19.94
C GLY A 990 0.47 -10.07 20.67
N GLU A 991 -0.27 -11.00 21.27
CA GLU A 991 -1.37 -10.67 22.17
C GLU A 991 -0.84 -10.53 23.60
N GLN A 992 -1.22 -9.46 24.30
CA GLN A 992 -0.81 -9.28 25.70
C GLN A 992 -1.61 -10.23 26.60
N ALA A 993 -1.02 -11.39 26.89
CA ALA A 993 -1.62 -12.44 27.70
C ALA A 993 -1.53 -12.16 29.21
N PHE A 994 -0.50 -11.44 29.66
CA PHE A 994 -0.35 -11.03 31.05
C PHE A 994 0.28 -9.64 31.18
N TYR A 995 -0.21 -8.86 32.14
CA TYR A 995 0.42 -7.62 32.61
C TYR A 995 0.11 -7.42 34.09
N GLY A 996 1.12 -7.44 34.94
CA GLY A 996 0.90 -7.33 36.38
C GLY A 996 2.19 -7.22 37.19
N LYS A 997 2.05 -6.79 38.45
CA LYS A 997 3.17 -6.75 39.41
C LYS A 997 3.56 -8.16 39.84
N LEU A 998 4.85 -8.36 40.10
CA LEU A 998 5.36 -9.62 40.65
C LEU A 998 5.55 -9.52 42.16
N ASP A 999 4.95 -10.47 42.90
CA ASP A 999 5.09 -10.57 44.34
C ASP A 999 6.33 -11.37 44.77
N LYS A 1000 6.87 -12.21 43.87
CA LYS A 1000 8.02 -13.10 44.09
C LYS A 1000 8.97 -13.06 42.90
N GLY A 1001 10.24 -13.33 43.18
CA GLY A 1001 11.29 -13.33 42.14
C GLY A 1001 11.10 -14.46 41.14
N GLU A 1002 10.60 -15.62 41.56
CA GLU A 1002 10.21 -16.71 40.68
C GLU A 1002 8.73 -16.63 40.33
N TRP A 1003 8.41 -16.90 39.07
CA TRP A 1003 7.05 -16.84 38.55
C TRP A 1003 6.78 -17.96 37.55
N LYS A 1004 5.52 -18.39 37.51
CA LYS A 1004 5.01 -19.39 36.58
C LYS A 1004 3.57 -19.05 36.23
N MET A 1005 3.24 -19.14 34.95
CA MET A 1005 1.90 -18.84 34.44
C MET A 1005 1.51 -19.83 33.34
N ALA A 1006 0.23 -20.19 33.33
CA ALA A 1006 -0.42 -20.96 32.28
C ALA A 1006 -1.36 -20.00 31.54
N LEU A 1007 -1.10 -19.79 30.24
CA LEU A 1007 -1.78 -18.78 29.43
C LEU A 1007 -2.58 -19.48 28.33
N SER A 1008 -3.88 -19.21 28.24
CA SER A 1008 -4.70 -19.72 27.13
C SER A 1008 -4.46 -18.89 25.87
N HIS A 1009 -4.32 -19.56 24.73
CA HIS A 1009 -4.01 -18.94 23.44
C HIS A 1009 -4.67 -19.65 22.26
N SER A 1010 -5.25 -18.88 21.34
CA SER A 1010 -5.86 -19.41 20.13
C SER A 1010 -4.88 -19.37 18.96
N LEU A 1011 -4.48 -20.55 18.46
CA LEU A 1011 -3.42 -20.63 17.45
C LEU A 1011 -3.94 -20.33 16.04
N GLN A 1012 -3.50 -19.21 15.47
CA GLN A 1012 -3.68 -18.89 14.05
C GLN A 1012 -2.38 -19.09 13.27
N ARG A 1013 -2.35 -20.04 12.33
CA ARG A 1013 -1.20 -20.34 11.46
C ARG A 1013 -1.68 -20.71 10.05
N PRO A 1014 -1.73 -19.74 9.12
CA PRO A 1014 -2.03 -20.03 7.72
C PRO A 1014 -1.03 -21.03 7.14
N VAL A 1015 -1.50 -21.86 6.21
CA VAL A 1015 -0.63 -22.83 5.53
C VAL A 1015 0.43 -22.09 4.72
N CYS A 1016 1.69 -22.30 5.09
CA CYS A 1016 2.84 -21.88 4.30
C CYS A 1016 3.35 -23.10 3.52
N LEU A 1017 3.50 -22.98 2.21
CA LEU A 1017 4.02 -24.07 1.38
C LEU A 1017 5.55 -24.04 1.33
N GLY A 1018 6.18 -25.20 1.17
CA GLY A 1018 7.61 -25.36 0.91
C GLY A 1018 7.94 -25.31 -0.57
N TRP A 1019 9.21 -25.55 -0.88
CA TRP A 1019 9.72 -25.70 -2.25
C TRP A 1019 9.05 -26.85 -3.02
N ASP A 1020 8.57 -27.88 -2.33
CA ASP A 1020 7.86 -29.04 -2.91
C ASP A 1020 6.33 -28.82 -3.01
N LEU A 1021 5.87 -27.60 -2.75
CA LEU A 1021 4.46 -27.20 -2.67
C LEU A 1021 3.64 -27.96 -1.62
N LYS A 1022 4.30 -28.60 -0.63
CA LYS A 1022 3.63 -29.18 0.52
C LYS A 1022 3.62 -28.21 1.70
N PRO A 1023 2.66 -28.31 2.62
CA PRO A 1023 2.67 -27.52 3.85
C PRO A 1023 3.96 -27.69 4.65
N LEU A 1024 4.60 -26.58 5.00
CA LEU A 1024 5.69 -26.55 5.97
C LEU A 1024 5.16 -26.77 7.37
N LYS A 1025 6.05 -27.19 8.27
CA LYS A 1025 5.73 -27.25 9.71
C LYS A 1025 5.30 -25.86 10.19
N PRO A 1026 4.18 -25.74 10.92
CA PRO A 1026 3.75 -24.46 11.48
C PRO A 1026 4.84 -23.87 12.38
N ARG A 1027 4.99 -22.55 12.35
CA ARG A 1027 5.95 -21.85 13.22
C ARG A 1027 5.56 -22.00 14.69
N PRO A 1028 6.54 -22.14 15.60
CA PRO A 1028 6.29 -22.19 17.04
C PRO A 1028 5.56 -20.92 17.53
N ILE A 1029 5.00 -20.98 18.73
CA ILE A 1029 4.37 -19.83 19.38
C ILE A 1029 5.48 -18.91 19.88
N MET A 1030 5.41 -17.63 19.50
CA MET A 1030 6.35 -16.62 19.96
C MET A 1030 5.91 -16.10 21.33
N VAL A 1031 6.82 -16.10 22.29
CA VAL A 1031 6.58 -15.55 23.63
C VAL A 1031 7.58 -14.44 23.90
N VAL A 1032 7.07 -13.23 24.14
CA VAL A 1032 7.88 -12.06 24.51
C VAL A 1032 7.58 -11.72 25.96
N VAL A 1033 8.61 -11.75 26.80
CA VAL A 1033 8.51 -11.41 28.23
C VAL A 1033 9.29 -10.14 28.47
N VAL A 1034 8.69 -9.14 29.10
CA VAL A 1034 9.34 -7.86 29.42
C VAL A 1034 9.10 -7.50 30.88
N ALA A 1035 10.20 -7.26 31.60
CA ALA A 1035 10.17 -6.80 32.98
C ALA A 1035 10.50 -5.31 33.05
N ARG A 1036 9.73 -4.56 33.84
CA ARG A 1036 9.84 -3.11 34.01
C ARG A 1036 9.80 -2.75 35.49
N GLY A 1037 10.64 -1.80 35.90
CA GLY A 1037 10.69 -1.27 37.27
C GLY A 1037 10.92 0.25 37.23
N GLU A 1038 10.37 0.97 38.19
CA GLU A 1038 10.49 2.42 38.25
C GLU A 1038 11.96 2.84 38.44
N GLY A 1039 12.45 3.74 37.58
CA GLY A 1039 13.85 4.17 37.58
C GLY A 1039 14.86 3.06 37.20
N MET A 1040 14.41 1.95 36.62
CA MET A 1040 15.25 0.83 36.17
C MET A 1040 15.22 0.68 34.66
N LEU A 1041 16.31 0.16 34.09
CA LEU A 1041 16.32 -0.27 32.69
C LEU A 1041 15.42 -1.50 32.52
N SER A 1042 14.51 -1.44 31.54
CA SER A 1042 13.64 -2.57 31.22
C SER A 1042 14.45 -3.68 30.56
N GLU A 1043 14.13 -4.93 30.84
CA GLU A 1043 14.75 -6.08 30.18
C GLU A 1043 13.67 -6.94 29.52
N GLY A 1044 13.95 -7.41 28.31
CA GLY A 1044 13.09 -8.33 27.58
C GLY A 1044 13.77 -9.65 27.26
N LYS A 1045 12.96 -10.69 27.03
CA LYS A 1045 13.37 -11.99 26.52
C LYS A 1045 12.42 -12.43 25.41
N LEU A 1046 13.00 -13.03 24.38
CA LEU A 1046 12.28 -13.70 23.30
C LEU A 1046 12.43 -15.21 23.49
N ALA A 1047 11.31 -15.91 23.58
CA ALA A 1047 11.24 -17.36 23.73
C ALA A 1047 10.24 -17.97 22.74
N TRP A 1048 10.31 -19.28 22.57
CA TRP A 1048 9.51 -20.02 21.60
C TRP A 1048 8.91 -21.26 22.25
N ALA A 1049 7.60 -21.46 22.09
CA ALA A 1049 6.93 -22.69 22.47
C ALA A 1049 6.76 -23.59 21.24
N ALA A 1050 7.38 -24.76 21.24
CA ALA A 1050 7.15 -25.75 20.19
C ALA A 1050 5.70 -26.24 20.25
N LEU A 1051 5.10 -26.45 19.08
CA LEU A 1051 3.78 -27.05 18.96
C LEU A 1051 3.93 -28.57 19.07
N GLU A 1052 3.96 -29.09 20.30
CA GLU A 1052 4.00 -30.53 20.55
C GLU A 1052 2.62 -31.13 20.25
N MET A 1053 2.57 -32.02 19.25
CA MET A 1053 1.38 -32.86 19.04
C MET A 1053 1.40 -33.92 20.14
N VAL A 1054 0.36 -33.99 20.96
CA VAL A 1054 0.19 -35.09 21.91
C VAL A 1054 0.22 -36.39 21.09
N ASN A 1055 1.20 -37.25 21.35
CA ASN A 1055 1.30 -38.56 20.72
C ASN A 1055 -0.02 -39.32 20.92
N GLY A 1056 -0.75 -39.52 19.82
CA GLY A 1056 -1.97 -40.31 19.75
C GLY A 1056 -2.21 -40.71 18.29
N ALA A 1057 -1.82 -41.95 17.96
CA ALA A 1057 -2.16 -42.77 16.79
C ALA A 1057 -2.80 -42.07 15.57
N ASP A 1058 -2.01 -41.88 14.51
CA ASP A 1058 -2.20 -42.48 13.17
C ASP A 1058 -0.97 -42.29 12.28
#